data_AF-A0A2T2U7Z0-F1
#
_entry.id   AF-A0A2T2U7Z0-F1
#
_cell.length_a   1.000
_cell.length_b   1.000
_cell.length_c   1.000
_cell.angle_alpha   90.00
_cell.angle_beta   90.00
_cell.angle_gamma   90.00
#
_symmetry.space_group_name_H-M   'P 1'
#
loop_
_entity.id
_entity.type
_entity.pdbx_description
1 polymer ?
#
loop_
_entity_poly.entity_id
_entity_poly.type
_entity_poly.pdbx_seq_one_letter_code
_entity_poly.pdbx_strand_id
1 'polypeptide(L)'
;MRHVAALFLLAALALPAGAQTPRSIDNPVLDGVADSGVLKYNGDYYIMGVGTGGDMYTSADLVRWRGPRHAFSMNNEWTPGPAAQDRRIHACDFEYTGGVFHLYWSVNYWGEPQMAVRIGHATADSVLGPYREPVTSTWFDSRIDPHLFVDDDGTPYFYSVKFADGNVIYGQKMKDPWTRVGEPQFLLSALPGTWETRAERIIEGAEVDKHRGRYYMLYAANHVASRWGQYAIGAAEADHPLGFNNASKYDHPVVGPTNEERITENANVIVPIGEATWRYRTSAPGDGWTQASYDESDWRSGRTAFGNHDVDNSTTYRTETRWESPELWLRKRFRLAEAPSEHVQLLMRLRGAADVYVNGERIYRSDGARNYATVDVDDVSAFREGENVLAVHARQHDDRQYVDVGLLDPQDAPGEKYVFSPGQPNLVRGPNGFSWWLVYFARFDGTGKSQTIDRAYFFDQKLHVDGPTSRRTPGYHPPPRSPTFGDRFERQDRLGASWRVSGGRWRTRGGEALQRSMDTSTRATPDEPESQRAGVDVPAPPGRQQNPPLVRAALRLRLRRVPHAPHHQKQRRLFRRAGRPARAGPIRYRHRTDWDGTPGAPHAGGPRRVRRRGVHARLGRVRHPRDGLGGAARRKRLARRLDRAAPDERAGHAPRREGRSDGRLRVQRAGLR
;
A
#
# COMPACT_ATOMS: atom_id res chain seq x y z
N MET A 1 -57.64 -3.99 -52.90
CA MET A 1 -56.21 -3.67 -52.67
C MET A 1 -55.91 -3.76 -51.17
N ARG A 2 -54.65 -3.90 -50.76
CA ARG A 2 -54.24 -3.84 -49.35
C ARG A 2 -54.04 -2.38 -48.92
N HIS A 3 -54.32 -2.03 -47.67
CA HIS A 3 -53.29 -1.76 -46.65
C HIS A 3 -53.97 -1.67 -45.28
N VAL A 4 -53.30 -2.14 -44.22
CA VAL A 4 -53.86 -2.29 -42.87
C VAL A 4 -53.23 -1.25 -41.96
N ALA A 5 -54.04 -0.56 -41.15
CA ALA A 5 -53.54 0.34 -40.12
C ALA A 5 -52.93 -0.45 -38.96
N ALA A 6 -51.66 -0.20 -38.64
CA ALA A 6 -50.97 -0.79 -37.51
C ALA A 6 -50.89 0.22 -36.36
N LEU A 7 -51.68 0.00 -35.29
CA LEU A 7 -51.46 0.68 -34.02
C LEU A 7 -50.17 0.13 -33.38
N PHE A 8 -49.13 0.94 -33.31
CA PHE A 8 -47.99 0.65 -32.45
C PHE A 8 -48.33 1.00 -31.00
N LEU A 9 -48.59 -0.01 -30.20
CA LEU A 9 -48.81 0.13 -28.77
C LEU A 9 -47.47 0.43 -28.08
N LEU A 10 -47.17 1.71 -27.86
CA LEU A 10 -45.99 2.16 -27.12
C LEU A 10 -46.20 1.87 -25.63
N ALA A 11 -45.97 0.61 -25.24
CA ALA A 11 -45.98 0.17 -23.85
C ALA A 11 -44.84 0.87 -23.11
N ALA A 12 -45.18 1.88 -22.32
CA ALA A 12 -44.21 2.61 -21.51
C ALA A 12 -43.61 1.65 -20.47
N LEU A 13 -42.35 1.26 -20.69
CA LEU A 13 -41.53 0.61 -19.68
C LEU A 13 -41.21 1.63 -18.59
N ALA A 14 -42.14 1.75 -17.64
CA ALA A 14 -41.93 2.42 -16.37
C ALA A 14 -40.88 1.64 -15.56
N LEU A 15 -39.61 1.84 -15.91
CA LEU A 15 -38.48 1.42 -15.10
C LEU A 15 -38.69 1.97 -13.69
N PRO A 16 -38.60 1.13 -12.63
CA PRO A 16 -38.77 1.63 -11.28
C PRO A 16 -37.65 2.63 -10.98
N ALA A 17 -38.03 3.91 -10.84
CA ALA A 17 -37.16 5.02 -10.46
C ALA A 17 -36.76 4.89 -8.98
N GLY A 18 -35.99 3.84 -8.71
CA GLY A 18 -35.57 3.36 -7.40
C GLY A 18 -34.30 2.51 -7.48
N ALA A 19 -33.57 2.58 -8.61
CA ALA A 19 -32.18 2.20 -8.66
C ALA A 19 -31.41 3.15 -7.75
N GLN A 20 -31.15 2.73 -6.50
CA GLN A 20 -30.17 3.40 -5.65
C GLN A 20 -28.87 3.52 -6.45
N THR A 21 -28.38 4.74 -6.64
CA THR A 21 -27.05 4.97 -7.23
C THR A 21 -26.05 4.13 -6.44
N PRO A 22 -25.37 3.15 -7.06
CA PRO A 22 -24.53 2.21 -6.33
C PRO A 22 -23.39 2.98 -5.65
N ARG A 23 -23.52 3.21 -4.34
CA ARG A 23 -22.57 4.02 -3.55
C ARG A 23 -21.16 3.52 -3.82
N SER A 24 -20.28 4.39 -4.29
CA SER A 24 -18.87 4.08 -4.50
C SER A 24 -18.18 3.68 -3.20
N ILE A 25 -17.08 2.93 -3.30
CA ILE A 25 -16.20 2.62 -2.15
C ILE A 25 -15.76 3.94 -1.51
N ASP A 26 -16.05 4.11 -0.22
CA ASP A 26 -15.57 5.24 0.58
C ASP A 26 -14.10 4.96 0.95
N ASN A 27 -13.19 5.17 0.00
CA ASN A 27 -11.76 5.03 0.18
C ASN A 27 -11.16 6.35 0.73
N PRO A 28 -10.27 6.31 1.74
CA PRO A 28 -9.72 5.13 2.42
C PRO A 28 -10.70 4.47 3.42
N VAL A 29 -10.52 3.17 3.67
CA VAL A 29 -11.37 2.38 4.58
C VAL A 29 -10.85 2.26 6.02
N LEU A 30 -9.56 2.52 6.27
CA LEU A 30 -8.96 2.49 7.61
C LEU A 30 -7.75 3.45 7.70
N ASP A 31 -7.92 4.52 8.47
CA ASP A 31 -6.94 5.61 8.53
C ASP A 31 -5.70 5.33 9.40
N GLY A 32 -4.56 5.92 8.99
CA GLY A 32 -3.30 5.89 9.74
C GLY A 32 -2.60 4.52 9.77
N VAL A 33 -3.21 3.49 9.17
CA VAL A 33 -2.67 2.14 9.04
C VAL A 33 -2.02 1.98 7.66
N ALA A 34 -0.88 1.29 7.62
CA ALA A 34 -0.08 1.11 6.42
C ALA A 34 0.77 -0.16 6.49
N ASP A 35 1.45 -0.51 5.40
CA ASP A 35 2.51 -1.54 5.37
C ASP A 35 2.07 -2.79 6.17
N SER A 36 0.93 -3.34 5.77
CA SER A 36 0.13 -4.30 6.54
C SER A 36 -0.05 -5.63 5.81
N GLY A 37 -0.39 -6.66 6.59
CA GLY A 37 -0.85 -7.97 6.09
C GLY A 37 -2.34 -8.17 6.36
N VAL A 38 -3.06 -8.83 5.46
CA VAL A 38 -4.52 -9.04 5.53
C VAL A 38 -4.90 -10.52 5.43
N LEU A 39 -5.29 -11.12 6.56
CA LEU A 39 -5.82 -12.49 6.57
C LEU A 39 -7.35 -12.51 6.42
N LYS A 40 -7.88 -13.35 5.52
CA LYS A 40 -9.29 -13.73 5.53
C LYS A 40 -9.52 -15.04 6.28
N TYR A 41 -10.25 -15.00 7.39
CA TYR A 41 -10.53 -16.18 8.21
C TYR A 41 -11.97 -16.21 8.74
N ASN A 42 -12.60 -17.39 8.74
CA ASN A 42 -13.98 -17.66 9.21
C ASN A 42 -15.10 -16.71 8.72
N GLY A 43 -14.90 -16.03 7.58
CA GLY A 43 -15.85 -15.05 7.03
C GLY A 43 -15.52 -13.59 7.34
N ASP A 44 -14.46 -13.33 8.12
CA ASP A 44 -13.96 -12.01 8.47
C ASP A 44 -12.54 -11.76 7.91
N TYR A 45 -12.12 -10.50 8.00
CA TYR A 45 -10.83 -10.00 7.57
C TYR A 45 -10.10 -9.40 8.75
N TYR A 46 -8.79 -9.60 8.81
CA TYR A 46 -7.93 -9.22 9.93
C TYR A 46 -6.69 -8.50 9.40
N ILE A 47 -6.34 -7.34 9.97
CA ILE A 47 -5.24 -6.49 9.47
C ILE A 47 -4.37 -5.95 10.62
N MET A 48 -3.06 -5.95 10.41
CA MET A 48 -2.01 -5.37 11.28
C MET A 48 -0.86 -4.86 10.41
N GLY A 49 -0.17 -3.80 10.85
CA GLY A 49 1.01 -3.24 10.17
C GLY A 49 1.53 -1.95 10.80
N VAL A 50 2.20 -1.12 10.00
CA VAL A 50 2.60 0.24 10.42
C VAL A 50 1.38 1.03 10.91
N GLY A 51 1.57 1.77 12.00
CA GLY A 51 0.51 2.53 12.68
C GLY A 51 -0.26 1.73 13.74
N THR A 52 -0.27 0.39 13.67
CA THR A 52 -1.07 -0.44 14.58
C THR A 52 -0.42 -0.76 15.92
N GLY A 53 0.92 -0.76 16.01
CA GLY A 53 1.63 -1.09 17.25
C GLY A 53 1.34 -2.50 17.78
N GLY A 54 1.12 -3.48 16.89
CA GLY A 54 0.83 -4.86 17.29
C GLY A 54 -0.65 -5.13 17.64
N ASP A 55 -1.49 -4.11 17.48
CA ASP A 55 -2.94 -4.27 17.48
C ASP A 55 -3.46 -4.76 16.13
N MET A 56 -4.57 -5.49 16.17
CA MET A 56 -5.25 -6.02 15.00
C MET A 56 -6.65 -5.42 14.89
N TYR A 57 -7.04 -5.02 13.68
CA TYR A 57 -8.40 -4.63 13.34
C TYR A 57 -9.13 -5.79 12.65
N THR A 58 -10.46 -5.82 12.75
CA THR A 58 -11.31 -6.84 12.14
C THR A 58 -12.44 -6.22 11.33
N SER A 59 -12.69 -6.71 10.11
CA SER A 59 -13.83 -6.28 9.28
C SER A 59 -14.66 -7.47 8.81
N ALA A 60 -15.96 -7.23 8.63
CA ALA A 60 -16.93 -8.17 8.10
C ALA A 60 -17.15 -8.03 6.58
N ASP A 61 -16.67 -6.93 5.98
CA ASP A 61 -17.02 -6.46 4.63
C ASP A 61 -15.87 -5.74 3.90
N LEU A 62 -14.64 -5.76 4.44
CA LEU A 62 -13.43 -4.99 4.05
C LEU A 62 -13.54 -3.45 4.17
N VAL A 63 -14.74 -2.88 4.34
CA VAL A 63 -14.96 -1.43 4.40
C VAL A 63 -15.05 -0.92 5.84
N ARG A 64 -15.68 -1.70 6.73
CA ARG A 64 -15.99 -1.30 8.11
C ARG A 64 -15.13 -2.06 9.10
N TRP A 65 -14.01 -1.46 9.47
CA TRP A 65 -13.07 -2.03 10.43
C TRP A 65 -13.50 -1.76 11.88
N ARG A 66 -13.21 -2.71 12.76
CA ARG A 66 -13.54 -2.72 14.19
C ARG A 66 -12.30 -3.10 15.00
N GLY A 67 -12.29 -2.73 16.28
CA GLY A 67 -11.11 -2.78 17.13
C GLY A 67 -10.57 -1.38 17.37
N PRO A 68 -9.25 -1.20 17.56
CA PRO A 68 -8.23 -2.25 17.59
C PRO A 68 -8.41 -3.27 18.74
N ARG A 69 -7.73 -4.41 18.64
CA ARG A 69 -7.43 -5.32 19.75
C ARG A 69 -5.96 -5.71 19.73
N HIS A 70 -5.25 -5.56 20.84
CA HIS A 70 -3.87 -6.02 20.96
C HIS A 70 -3.74 -7.53 20.72
N ALA A 71 -2.84 -7.90 19.80
CA ALA A 71 -2.67 -9.27 19.34
C ALA A 71 -1.20 -9.73 19.35
N PHE A 72 -0.23 -8.83 19.22
CA PHE A 72 1.20 -9.14 19.25
C PHE A 72 2.01 -8.02 19.91
N SER A 73 2.98 -8.36 20.75
CA SER A 73 4.02 -7.43 21.23
C SER A 73 5.40 -8.00 20.93
N MET A 74 6.33 -7.15 20.53
CA MET A 74 7.72 -7.51 20.22
C MET A 74 8.50 -7.82 21.50
N ASN A 75 8.40 -9.08 21.94
CA ASN A 75 9.15 -9.64 23.05
C ASN A 75 10.09 -10.74 22.54
N ASN A 76 11.21 -10.34 21.96
CA ASN A 76 12.25 -11.25 21.46
C ASN A 76 13.65 -10.80 21.91
N GLU A 77 14.58 -11.75 22.01
CA GLU A 77 15.95 -11.50 22.46
C GLU A 77 16.83 -10.95 21.33
N TRP A 78 16.47 -11.23 20.07
CA TRP A 78 17.21 -10.79 18.90
C TRP A 78 17.00 -9.30 18.54
N THR A 79 16.02 -8.60 19.15
CA THR A 79 15.98 -7.12 19.18
C THR A 79 15.99 -6.57 20.60
N PRO A 80 17.03 -5.81 21.02
CA PRO A 80 17.03 -5.08 22.27
C PRO A 80 16.66 -3.59 22.09
N GLY A 81 16.14 -2.97 23.16
CA GLY A 81 16.05 -1.51 23.27
C GLY A 81 15.09 -0.86 22.25
N PRO A 82 15.46 0.26 21.58
CA PRO A 82 14.58 0.98 20.65
C PRO A 82 14.19 0.23 19.38
N ALA A 83 14.84 -0.90 19.10
CA ALA A 83 14.47 -1.85 18.05
C ALA A 83 13.27 -2.72 18.47
N ALA A 84 13.11 -3.01 19.77
CA ALA A 84 12.16 -3.96 20.34
C ALA A 84 10.74 -3.40 20.58
N GLN A 85 10.43 -2.20 20.08
CA GLN A 85 9.20 -1.49 20.42
C GLN A 85 8.13 -1.74 19.34
N ASP A 86 6.89 -2.02 19.73
CA ASP A 86 5.81 -2.46 18.81
C ASP A 86 5.54 -1.54 17.62
N ARG A 87 5.87 -0.24 17.72
CA ARG A 87 5.93 0.71 16.60
C ARG A 87 6.96 0.37 15.50
N ARG A 88 7.69 -0.74 15.65
CA ARG A 88 8.63 -1.34 14.69
C ARG A 88 8.04 -2.56 13.98
N ILE A 89 6.82 -2.99 14.32
CA ILE A 89 6.04 -4.00 13.59
C ILE A 89 5.60 -3.38 12.25
N HIS A 90 6.36 -3.65 11.19
CA HIS A 90 6.17 -3.12 9.83
C HIS A 90 5.96 -4.29 8.86
N ALA A 91 5.33 -4.05 7.71
CA ALA A 91 5.13 -5.02 6.61
C ALA A 91 4.83 -6.44 7.12
N CYS A 92 3.63 -6.59 7.70
CA CYS A 92 3.16 -7.88 8.22
C CYS A 92 2.64 -8.78 7.10
N ASP A 93 2.66 -10.07 7.34
CA ASP A 93 2.05 -11.12 6.53
C ASP A 93 1.43 -12.18 7.47
N PHE A 94 0.31 -12.77 7.06
CA PHE A 94 -0.49 -13.67 7.90
C PHE A 94 -1.06 -14.84 7.11
N GLU A 95 -0.86 -16.06 7.62
CA GLU A 95 -1.41 -17.27 7.02
C GLU A 95 -1.95 -18.24 8.10
N TYR A 96 -3.02 -18.97 7.78
CA TYR A 96 -3.59 -20.03 8.59
C TYR A 96 -3.39 -21.41 7.96
N THR A 97 -2.26 -22.05 8.28
CA THR A 97 -1.89 -23.38 7.78
C THR A 97 -1.45 -24.31 8.91
N GLY A 98 -1.46 -25.62 8.67
CA GLY A 98 -1.16 -26.65 9.69
C GLY A 98 -2.13 -26.70 10.90
N GLY A 99 -3.14 -25.82 10.95
CA GLY A 99 -4.03 -25.62 12.08
C GLY A 99 -3.66 -24.44 12.99
N VAL A 100 -2.60 -23.70 12.67
CA VAL A 100 -1.99 -22.61 13.46
C VAL A 100 -2.07 -21.30 12.67
N PHE A 101 -2.19 -20.15 13.37
CA PHE A 101 -2.02 -18.84 12.74
C PHE A 101 -0.58 -18.41 12.79
N HIS A 102 0.00 -18.07 11.64
CA HIS A 102 1.33 -17.50 11.52
C HIS A 102 1.25 -15.98 11.29
N LEU A 103 2.25 -15.27 11.81
CA LEU A 103 2.51 -13.85 11.60
C LEU A 103 4.01 -13.70 11.28
N TYR A 104 4.33 -13.18 10.11
CA TYR A 104 5.65 -12.68 9.78
C TYR A 104 5.61 -11.15 9.79
N TRP A 105 6.66 -10.50 10.26
CA TRP A 105 6.73 -9.03 10.21
C TRP A 105 8.17 -8.58 9.99
N SER A 106 8.31 -7.40 9.38
CA SER A 106 9.57 -6.68 9.31
C SER A 106 9.78 -5.84 10.57
N VAL A 107 10.99 -5.89 11.11
CA VAL A 107 11.54 -4.85 11.97
C VAL A 107 12.38 -3.94 11.09
N ASN A 108 12.04 -2.65 11.03
CA ASN A 108 12.74 -1.65 10.22
C ASN A 108 13.34 -0.54 11.12
N TYR A 109 14.55 -0.79 11.63
CA TYR A 109 15.28 0.11 12.52
C TYR A 109 16.75 0.27 12.15
N TRP A 110 17.15 1.52 11.92
CA TRP A 110 18.49 1.92 11.45
C TRP A 110 19.31 2.68 12.49
N GLY A 111 18.93 2.64 13.77
CA GLY A 111 19.55 3.43 14.84
C GLY A 111 20.40 2.62 15.82
N GLU A 112 20.99 3.35 16.77
CA GLU A 112 21.82 2.83 17.86
C GLU A 112 21.00 2.23 19.02
N PRO A 113 21.55 1.27 19.79
CA PRO A 113 22.89 0.68 19.69
C PRO A 113 22.99 -0.48 18.70
N GLN A 114 21.89 -0.83 18.01
CA GLN A 114 21.84 -1.98 17.11
C GLN A 114 20.80 -1.78 16.00
N MET A 115 21.28 -1.73 14.76
CA MET A 115 20.44 -1.80 13.57
C MET A 115 19.71 -3.15 13.52
N ALA A 116 18.38 -3.09 13.45
CA ALA A 116 17.52 -4.25 13.22
C ALA A 116 16.72 -4.02 11.94
N VAL A 117 17.21 -4.59 10.83
CA VAL A 117 16.48 -4.68 9.55
C VAL A 117 16.37 -6.16 9.20
N ARG A 118 15.29 -6.78 9.69
CA ARG A 118 15.10 -8.23 9.83
C ARG A 118 13.63 -8.60 9.79
N ILE A 119 13.36 -9.88 9.56
CA ILE A 119 12.04 -10.50 9.60
C ILE A 119 11.94 -11.39 10.84
N GLY A 120 10.87 -11.26 11.62
CA GLY A 120 10.49 -12.17 12.71
C GLY A 120 9.40 -13.16 12.31
N HIS A 121 9.14 -14.16 13.14
CA HIS A 121 8.06 -15.13 12.93
C HIS A 121 7.38 -15.57 14.23
N ALA A 122 6.07 -15.35 14.31
CA ALA A 122 5.25 -15.60 15.50
C ALA A 122 4.00 -16.42 15.17
N THR A 123 3.42 -17.05 16.18
CA THR A 123 2.22 -17.90 16.03
C THR A 123 1.21 -17.76 17.15
N ALA A 124 -0.05 -18.06 16.84
CA ALA A 124 -1.17 -18.15 17.79
C ALA A 124 -2.11 -19.32 17.48
N ASP A 125 -2.84 -19.79 18.49
CA ASP A 125 -3.99 -20.72 18.35
C ASP A 125 -5.29 -20.00 17.88
N SER A 126 -5.26 -18.66 17.84
CA SER A 126 -6.40 -17.78 17.62
C SER A 126 -5.98 -16.60 16.74
N VAL A 127 -6.82 -16.25 15.76
CA VAL A 127 -6.55 -15.13 14.83
C VAL A 127 -6.38 -13.78 15.54
N LEU A 128 -7.06 -13.56 16.66
CA LEU A 128 -6.90 -12.34 17.49
C LEU A 128 -5.78 -12.49 18.53
N GLY A 129 -4.78 -13.32 18.26
CA GLY A 129 -3.66 -13.60 19.14
C GLY A 129 -4.07 -14.24 20.49
N PRO A 130 -3.19 -14.17 21.50
CA PRO A 130 -1.86 -13.53 21.46
C PRO A 130 -0.87 -14.32 20.60
N TYR A 131 -0.21 -13.65 19.66
CA TYR A 131 0.89 -14.20 18.88
C TYR A 131 2.18 -14.21 19.71
N ARG A 132 3.01 -15.24 19.52
CA ARG A 132 4.31 -15.40 20.19
C ARG A 132 5.35 -15.95 19.22
N GLU A 133 6.53 -15.34 19.19
CA GLU A 133 7.70 -15.87 18.49
C GLU A 133 8.30 -17.04 19.31
N PRO A 134 8.34 -18.28 18.79
CA PRO A 134 8.87 -19.42 19.54
C PRO A 134 10.39 -19.58 19.43
N VAL A 135 11.04 -18.78 18.57
CA VAL A 135 12.50 -18.72 18.41
C VAL A 135 12.95 -17.28 18.69
N THR A 136 12.97 -16.91 19.96
CA THR A 136 13.28 -15.54 20.41
C THR A 136 14.75 -15.14 20.24
N SER A 137 15.66 -16.10 20.08
CA SER A 137 17.11 -15.90 20.10
C SER A 137 17.76 -15.56 18.74
N THR A 138 17.02 -15.67 17.63
CA THR A 138 17.46 -15.24 16.29
C THR A 138 16.28 -14.77 15.47
N TRP A 139 16.50 -13.80 14.58
CA TRP A 139 15.51 -13.44 13.57
C TRP A 139 15.19 -14.63 12.66
N PHE A 140 13.98 -14.64 12.09
CA PHE A 140 13.57 -15.62 11.09
C PHE A 140 14.38 -15.45 9.79
N ASP A 141 14.45 -14.23 9.25
CA ASP A 141 15.25 -13.91 8.06
C ASP A 141 15.78 -12.46 8.09
N SER A 142 16.68 -12.13 7.17
CA SER A 142 17.28 -10.82 6.97
C SER A 142 16.46 -9.95 6.01
N ARG A 143 16.57 -8.61 6.21
CA ARG A 143 15.89 -7.56 5.43
C ARG A 143 14.38 -7.48 5.73
N ILE A 144 13.52 -7.27 4.74
CA ILE A 144 12.13 -6.82 4.95
C ILE A 144 11.12 -7.57 4.06
N ASP A 145 9.85 -7.23 4.27
CA ASP A 145 8.66 -7.58 3.51
C ASP A 145 8.50 -9.08 3.30
N PRO A 146 8.27 -9.84 4.39
CA PRO A 146 7.91 -11.25 4.31
C PRO A 146 6.58 -11.43 3.57
N HIS A 147 6.44 -12.57 2.90
CA HIS A 147 5.16 -13.12 2.50
C HIS A 147 5.20 -14.65 2.44
N LEU A 148 4.15 -15.34 2.92
CA LEU A 148 4.01 -16.79 2.85
C LEU A 148 2.81 -17.23 1.99
N PHE A 149 3.10 -17.65 0.75
CA PHE A 149 2.13 -18.36 -0.08
C PHE A 149 2.08 -19.84 0.30
N VAL A 150 0.90 -20.45 0.34
CA VAL A 150 0.71 -21.91 0.47
C VAL A 150 -0.04 -22.42 -0.75
N ASP A 151 0.61 -23.32 -1.50
CA ASP A 151 0.07 -23.87 -2.75
C ASP A 151 -1.00 -24.95 -2.49
N ASP A 152 -1.75 -25.35 -3.53
CA ASP A 152 -2.83 -26.35 -3.45
C ASP A 152 -2.35 -27.73 -2.94
N ASP A 153 -1.05 -28.03 -3.05
CA ASP A 153 -0.44 -29.26 -2.52
C ASP A 153 -0.04 -29.18 -1.04
N GLY A 154 -0.23 -28.02 -0.40
CA GLY A 154 0.17 -27.72 0.97
C GLY A 154 1.63 -27.30 1.14
N THR A 155 2.41 -27.15 0.06
CA THR A 155 3.76 -26.58 0.13
C THR A 155 3.70 -25.09 0.49
N PRO A 156 4.43 -24.64 1.53
CA PRO A 156 4.69 -23.22 1.74
C PRO A 156 5.86 -22.71 0.88
N TYR A 157 5.73 -21.50 0.34
CA TYR A 157 6.76 -20.75 -0.35
C TYR A 157 6.88 -19.36 0.31
N PHE A 158 8.09 -19.02 0.74
CA PHE A 158 8.37 -17.78 1.46
C PHE A 158 9.09 -16.80 0.55
N TYR A 159 8.62 -15.55 0.53
CA TYR A 159 9.18 -14.45 -0.24
C TYR A 159 9.69 -13.36 0.71
N SER A 160 10.72 -12.65 0.28
CA SER A 160 11.20 -11.46 1.00
C SER A 160 12.05 -10.56 0.12
N VAL A 161 12.12 -9.30 0.52
CA VAL A 161 12.90 -8.26 -0.16
C VAL A 161 14.31 -8.24 0.40
N LYS A 162 15.31 -8.39 -0.46
CA LYS A 162 16.73 -8.25 -0.13
C LYS A 162 17.26 -6.92 -0.67
N PHE A 163 18.26 -6.37 0.01
CA PHE A 163 18.95 -5.15 -0.43
C PHE A 163 20.25 -5.54 -1.13
N ALA A 164 20.32 -5.27 -2.42
CA ALA A 164 21.46 -5.55 -3.30
C ALA A 164 21.71 -4.32 -4.19
N ASP A 165 21.58 -4.46 -5.50
CA ASP A 165 21.56 -3.34 -6.47
C ASP A 165 20.16 -2.67 -6.47
N GLY A 166 19.82 -2.07 -5.32
CA GLY A 166 18.46 -1.67 -4.96
C GLY A 166 17.71 -2.71 -4.13
N ASN A 167 16.38 -2.56 -4.02
CA ASN A 167 15.52 -3.55 -3.36
C ASN A 167 15.03 -4.57 -4.40
N VAL A 168 15.17 -5.87 -4.08
CA VAL A 168 14.96 -6.99 -5.00
C VAL A 168 14.25 -8.15 -4.31
N ILE A 169 13.33 -8.82 -5.01
CA ILE A 169 12.49 -9.88 -4.43
C ILE A 169 13.14 -11.25 -4.64
N TYR A 170 13.26 -12.00 -3.55
CA TYR A 170 13.67 -13.39 -3.51
C TYR A 170 12.52 -14.29 -3.05
N GLY A 171 12.48 -15.54 -3.53
CA GLY A 171 11.57 -16.58 -3.08
C GLY A 171 12.29 -17.88 -2.74
N GLN A 172 11.76 -18.64 -1.78
CA GLN A 172 12.37 -19.89 -1.30
C GLN A 172 11.29 -20.90 -0.93
N LYS A 173 11.41 -22.15 -1.40
CA LYS A 173 10.50 -23.24 -0.98
C LYS A 173 10.74 -23.55 0.50
N MET A 174 9.67 -23.88 1.21
CA MET A 174 9.72 -24.38 2.58
C MET A 174 9.27 -25.84 2.65
N LYS A 175 9.58 -26.50 3.77
CA LYS A 175 9.09 -27.83 4.15
C LYS A 175 7.83 -27.74 5.01
N ASP A 176 7.75 -26.67 5.80
CA ASP A 176 6.72 -26.27 6.75
C ASP A 176 6.93 -24.77 7.03
N PRO A 177 5.99 -24.03 7.65
CA PRO A 177 6.11 -22.57 7.86
C PRO A 177 7.33 -22.09 8.66
N TRP A 178 8.18 -23.00 9.17
CA TRP A 178 9.39 -22.69 9.94
C TRP A 178 10.66 -22.95 9.13
N THR A 179 10.67 -24.02 8.33
CA THR A 179 11.87 -24.61 7.74
C THR A 179 11.99 -24.28 6.24
N ARG A 180 12.81 -23.28 5.92
CA ARG A 180 13.22 -22.97 4.53
C ARG A 180 14.10 -24.10 3.95
N VAL A 181 14.04 -24.30 2.62
CA VAL A 181 14.69 -25.42 1.92
C VAL A 181 15.51 -24.91 0.73
N GLY A 182 16.74 -25.41 0.58
CA GLY A 182 17.68 -24.95 -0.46
C GLY A 182 18.21 -23.54 -0.18
N GLU A 183 18.73 -22.89 -1.21
CA GLU A 183 19.10 -21.46 -1.18
C GLU A 183 17.92 -20.58 -1.66
N PRO A 184 17.82 -19.31 -1.23
CA PRO A 184 16.81 -18.39 -1.73
C PRO A 184 17.09 -18.02 -3.20
N GLN A 185 16.06 -18.11 -4.05
CA GLN A 185 16.13 -17.81 -5.48
C GLN A 185 15.82 -16.33 -5.72
N PHE A 186 16.67 -15.64 -6.49
CA PHE A 186 16.34 -14.32 -7.01
C PHE A 186 15.15 -14.43 -7.99
N LEU A 187 14.16 -13.56 -7.86
CA LEU A 187 13.01 -13.49 -8.75
C LEU A 187 13.02 -12.18 -9.54
N LEU A 188 12.84 -11.05 -8.87
CA LEU A 188 12.58 -9.75 -9.51
C LEU A 188 13.58 -8.66 -9.04
N SER A 189 13.82 -7.68 -9.92
CA SER A 189 14.44 -6.38 -9.60
C SER A 189 13.74 -5.26 -10.38
N ALA A 190 13.91 -4.00 -9.97
CA ALA A 190 13.47 -2.87 -10.79
C ALA A 190 14.16 -2.88 -12.17
N LEU A 191 13.38 -2.74 -13.25
CA LEU A 191 13.83 -2.76 -14.65
C LEU A 191 14.29 -1.36 -15.11
N PRO A 192 15.58 -1.16 -15.48
CA PRO A 192 16.08 0.13 -15.95
C PRO A 192 15.32 0.67 -17.17
N GLY A 193 14.97 1.97 -17.13
CA GLY A 193 14.27 2.64 -18.23
C GLY A 193 12.76 2.42 -18.26
N THR A 194 12.20 1.74 -17.26
CA THR A 194 10.75 1.51 -17.13
C THR A 194 10.13 2.41 -16.06
N TRP A 195 8.82 2.24 -15.81
CA TRP A 195 8.13 2.89 -14.71
C TRP A 195 8.70 2.55 -13.32
N GLU A 196 9.43 1.43 -13.18
CA GLU A 196 10.00 0.93 -11.93
C GLU A 196 11.29 1.64 -11.48
N THR A 197 11.91 2.41 -12.37
CA THR A 197 13.15 3.17 -12.08
C THR A 197 12.96 4.66 -12.31
N ARG A 198 11.76 5.17 -11.98
CA ARG A 198 11.42 6.59 -12.03
C ARG A 198 11.86 7.37 -10.80
N ALA A 199 12.29 6.74 -9.70
CA ALA A 199 12.96 7.43 -8.59
C ALA A 199 14.21 6.67 -8.14
N GLU A 200 14.03 5.62 -7.34
CA GLU A 200 15.10 4.71 -6.90
C GLU A 200 14.78 3.29 -7.38
N ARG A 201 15.80 2.43 -7.47
CA ARG A 201 15.69 1.06 -7.98
C ARG A 201 15.12 0.11 -6.91
N ILE A 202 13.93 0.43 -6.43
CA ILE A 202 13.22 -0.32 -5.41
C ILE A 202 12.13 -1.14 -6.09
N ILE A 203 12.09 -2.44 -5.78
CA ILE A 203 10.83 -3.19 -5.72
C ILE A 203 10.71 -3.88 -4.36
N GLU A 204 9.52 -3.82 -3.77
CA GLU A 204 9.26 -4.29 -2.42
C GLU A 204 7.78 -4.68 -2.19
N GLY A 205 7.39 -5.13 -1.00
CA GLY A 205 6.02 -5.58 -0.69
C GLY A 205 5.50 -6.69 -1.61
N ALA A 206 6.17 -7.84 -1.64
CA ALA A 206 5.78 -8.97 -2.48
C ALA A 206 4.51 -9.67 -1.97
N GLU A 207 3.53 -9.93 -2.84
CA GLU A 207 2.27 -10.62 -2.54
C GLU A 207 2.00 -11.65 -3.65
N VAL A 208 1.81 -12.93 -3.31
CA VAL A 208 1.72 -14.04 -4.28
C VAL A 208 0.42 -14.82 -4.13
N ASP A 209 -0.33 -14.92 -5.22
CA ASP A 209 -1.63 -15.58 -5.24
C ASP A 209 -1.84 -16.41 -6.52
N LYS A 210 -2.84 -17.30 -6.52
CA LYS A 210 -3.08 -18.29 -7.58
C LYS A 210 -4.45 -18.13 -8.24
N HIS A 211 -4.45 -17.95 -9.56
CA HIS A 211 -5.67 -17.91 -10.36
C HIS A 211 -5.59 -18.86 -11.55
N ARG A 212 -6.57 -19.79 -11.64
CA ARG A 212 -6.74 -20.75 -12.75
C ARG A 212 -5.49 -21.57 -13.12
N GLY A 213 -4.67 -21.89 -12.12
CA GLY A 213 -3.44 -22.69 -12.28
C GLY A 213 -2.17 -21.88 -12.57
N ARG A 214 -2.28 -20.56 -12.74
CA ARG A 214 -1.14 -19.64 -12.84
C ARG A 214 -1.00 -18.82 -11.56
N TYR A 215 0.19 -18.31 -11.31
CA TYR A 215 0.59 -17.61 -10.10
C TYR A 215 0.90 -16.15 -10.45
N TYR A 216 0.52 -15.23 -9.58
CA TYR A 216 0.66 -13.80 -9.79
C TYR A 216 1.36 -13.20 -8.58
N MET A 217 2.46 -12.48 -8.82
CA MET A 217 3.17 -11.73 -7.81
C MET A 217 2.88 -10.25 -8.01
N LEU A 218 2.15 -9.63 -7.09
CA LEU A 218 2.12 -8.18 -6.98
C LEU A 218 3.33 -7.69 -6.19
N TYR A 219 3.77 -6.46 -6.46
CA TYR A 219 4.85 -5.79 -5.74
C TYR A 219 4.71 -4.28 -5.92
N ALA A 220 5.21 -3.49 -4.97
CA ALA A 220 5.38 -2.05 -5.15
C ALA A 220 6.76 -1.72 -5.76
N ALA A 221 6.89 -0.58 -6.45
CA ALA A 221 8.15 -0.12 -7.03
C ALA A 221 8.39 1.39 -6.83
N ASN A 222 9.64 1.84 -7.00
CA ASN A 222 10.17 3.18 -6.66
C ASN A 222 10.20 3.46 -5.14
N HIS A 223 10.55 4.68 -4.70
CA HIS A 223 10.61 5.05 -3.28
C HIS A 223 9.28 5.64 -2.77
N VAL A 224 8.74 5.05 -1.69
CA VAL A 224 7.49 5.38 -0.98
C VAL A 224 7.33 6.80 -0.38
N ALA A 225 8.29 7.72 -0.58
CA ALA A 225 8.26 9.04 0.02
C ALA A 225 7.57 10.06 -0.90
N SER A 226 6.71 10.92 -0.33
CA SER A 226 5.89 11.88 -1.08
C SER A 226 6.68 12.89 -1.90
N ARG A 227 7.98 13.07 -1.64
CA ARG A 227 8.88 13.91 -2.43
C ARG A 227 9.13 13.42 -3.86
N TRP A 228 8.81 12.16 -4.19
CA TRP A 228 8.94 11.63 -5.55
C TRP A 228 7.60 11.36 -6.24
N GLY A 229 6.62 10.82 -5.53
CA GLY A 229 5.31 10.51 -6.11
C GLY A 229 5.30 9.44 -7.20
N GLN A 230 6.30 8.54 -7.20
CA GLN A 230 6.46 7.47 -8.21
C GLN A 230 6.06 6.07 -7.69
N TYR A 231 5.70 5.94 -6.41
CA TYR A 231 5.42 4.64 -5.79
C TYR A 231 4.13 4.03 -6.37
N ALA A 232 4.22 2.87 -6.99
CA ALA A 232 3.14 2.24 -7.74
C ALA A 232 3.18 0.71 -7.62
N ILE A 233 2.06 0.03 -7.86
CA ILE A 233 1.95 -1.44 -7.73
C ILE A 233 2.04 -2.08 -9.12
N GLY A 234 3.02 -2.95 -9.31
CA GLY A 234 3.19 -3.80 -10.47
C GLY A 234 2.68 -5.22 -10.25
N ALA A 235 2.72 -6.02 -11.32
CA ALA A 235 2.43 -7.44 -11.26
C ALA A 235 3.37 -8.23 -12.19
N ALA A 236 3.66 -9.47 -11.82
CA ALA A 236 4.33 -10.47 -12.65
C ALA A 236 3.55 -11.79 -12.59
N GLU A 237 3.63 -12.59 -13.64
CA GLU A 237 2.95 -13.90 -13.73
C GLU A 237 3.95 -15.06 -13.88
N ALA A 238 3.56 -16.26 -13.46
CA ALA A 238 4.37 -17.47 -13.54
C ALA A 238 3.51 -18.74 -13.57
N ASP A 239 4.08 -19.85 -14.03
CA ASP A 239 3.41 -21.16 -14.08
C ASP A 239 3.80 -22.08 -12.90
N HIS A 240 4.65 -21.60 -11.99
CA HIS A 240 4.92 -22.19 -10.67
C HIS A 240 5.35 -21.10 -9.66
N PRO A 241 5.25 -21.33 -8.34
CA PRO A 241 5.47 -20.28 -7.31
C PRO A 241 6.86 -19.60 -7.31
N LEU A 242 7.87 -20.24 -7.91
CA LEU A 242 9.24 -19.72 -8.03
C LEU A 242 9.64 -19.45 -9.50
N GLY A 243 8.66 -19.32 -10.41
CA GLY A 243 8.91 -19.07 -11.83
C GLY A 243 9.04 -17.58 -12.20
N PHE A 244 8.67 -16.68 -11.28
CA PHE A 244 8.71 -15.24 -11.48
C PHE A 244 10.11 -14.75 -11.85
N ASN A 245 10.18 -13.94 -12.90
CA ASN A 245 11.42 -13.34 -13.36
C ASN A 245 11.13 -12.00 -14.05
N ASN A 246 12.15 -11.16 -14.27
CA ASN A 246 11.96 -9.83 -14.84
C ASN A 246 11.29 -9.81 -16.24
N ALA A 247 11.33 -10.90 -17.01
CA ALA A 247 10.65 -11.00 -18.30
C ALA A 247 9.20 -11.52 -18.19
N SER A 248 8.70 -11.79 -16.98
CA SER A 248 7.30 -12.16 -16.71
C SER A 248 6.49 -11.07 -16.00
N LYS A 249 7.06 -9.86 -15.90
CA LYS A 249 6.41 -8.63 -15.41
C LYS A 249 5.44 -8.05 -16.44
N TYR A 250 4.48 -7.26 -15.98
CA TYR A 250 3.66 -6.40 -16.83
C TYR A 250 4.39 -5.09 -17.16
N ASP A 251 4.26 -4.62 -18.41
CA ASP A 251 4.95 -3.41 -18.91
C ASP A 251 4.57 -2.12 -18.18
N HIS A 252 3.42 -2.15 -17.49
CA HIS A 252 2.78 -1.02 -16.80
C HIS A 252 2.29 -1.48 -15.41
N PRO A 253 2.19 -0.57 -14.42
CA PRO A 253 1.65 -0.90 -13.11
C PRO A 253 0.17 -1.30 -13.19
N VAL A 254 -0.28 -2.18 -12.29
CA VAL A 254 -1.70 -2.51 -12.08
C VAL A 254 -2.42 -1.51 -11.19
N VAL A 255 -1.69 -0.70 -10.41
CA VAL A 255 -2.21 0.50 -9.71
C VAL A 255 -1.20 1.63 -9.91
N GLY A 256 -1.61 2.67 -10.64
CA GLY A 256 -0.75 3.81 -11.01
C GLY A 256 -0.29 4.65 -9.80
N PRO A 257 0.80 5.43 -9.93
CA PRO A 257 1.41 6.14 -8.80
C PRO A 257 0.56 7.30 -8.24
N THR A 258 -0.34 7.83 -9.05
CA THR A 258 -1.32 8.87 -8.70
C THR A 258 -2.61 8.65 -9.49
N ASN A 259 -3.69 9.36 -9.16
CA ASN A 259 -4.87 9.53 -10.02
C ASN A 259 -4.91 10.90 -10.75
N GLU A 260 -3.79 11.63 -10.83
CA GLU A 260 -3.75 13.01 -11.35
C GLU A 260 -4.23 13.13 -12.80
N GLU A 261 -3.79 12.20 -13.65
CA GLU A 261 -4.19 12.08 -15.07
C GLU A 261 -5.72 12.00 -15.20
N ARG A 262 -6.35 11.05 -14.48
CA ARG A 262 -7.80 10.89 -14.44
C ARG A 262 -8.53 12.12 -13.88
N ILE A 263 -7.99 12.80 -12.87
CA ILE A 263 -8.54 14.06 -12.34
C ILE A 263 -8.55 15.13 -13.45
N THR A 264 -7.47 15.26 -14.22
CA THR A 264 -7.38 16.24 -15.31
C THR A 264 -8.17 15.86 -16.57
N GLU A 265 -8.36 14.57 -16.86
CA GLU A 265 -9.18 14.10 -18.00
C GLU A 265 -10.69 14.25 -17.76
N ASN A 266 -11.13 14.24 -16.49
CA ASN A 266 -12.55 14.33 -16.12
C ASN A 266 -12.95 15.74 -15.63
N ALA A 267 -12.15 16.76 -15.92
CA ALA A 267 -12.42 18.15 -15.55
C ALA A 267 -11.98 19.14 -16.64
N ASN A 268 -12.67 20.27 -16.73
CA ASN A 268 -12.23 21.42 -17.52
C ASN A 268 -11.04 22.10 -16.81
N VAL A 269 -9.87 22.12 -17.45
CA VAL A 269 -8.63 22.63 -16.85
C VAL A 269 -8.52 24.16 -17.04
N ILE A 270 -9.07 24.92 -16.10
CA ILE A 270 -9.08 26.40 -16.15
C ILE A 270 -7.67 26.99 -16.01
N VAL A 271 -6.85 26.45 -15.09
CA VAL A 271 -5.43 26.79 -14.95
C VAL A 271 -4.61 25.50 -14.84
N PRO A 272 -3.79 25.15 -15.83
CA PRO A 272 -3.01 23.92 -15.81
C PRO A 272 -1.84 24.00 -14.83
N ILE A 273 -1.63 22.93 -14.07
CA ILE A 273 -0.47 22.74 -13.20
C ILE A 273 0.75 22.29 -14.03
N GLY A 274 1.98 22.54 -13.57
CA GLY A 274 3.22 22.25 -14.31
C GLY A 274 3.48 23.06 -15.60
N GLU A 275 2.44 23.57 -16.29
CA GLU A 275 2.57 24.21 -17.61
C GLU A 275 2.35 25.73 -17.61
N ALA A 276 1.65 26.29 -16.63
CA ALA A 276 1.31 27.71 -16.61
C ALA A 276 2.55 28.65 -16.49
N THR A 277 2.49 29.80 -17.18
CA THR A 277 3.32 30.98 -16.86
C THR A 277 2.54 31.93 -15.97
N TRP A 278 3.21 32.48 -14.95
CA TRP A 278 2.72 33.37 -13.90
C TRP A 278 3.48 34.71 -13.89
N ARG A 279 2.82 35.78 -13.44
CA ARG A 279 3.48 37.00 -12.96
C ARG A 279 3.86 36.80 -11.49
N TYR A 280 5.06 37.22 -11.08
CA TYR A 280 5.51 37.05 -9.69
C TYR A 280 6.39 38.19 -9.15
N ARG A 281 6.43 38.30 -7.81
CA ARG A 281 7.39 39.13 -7.06
C ARG A 281 7.72 38.54 -5.70
N THR A 282 8.87 38.92 -5.16
CA THR A 282 9.45 38.42 -3.89
C THR A 282 9.52 39.51 -2.81
N SER A 283 8.79 40.60 -3.00
CA SER A 283 8.59 41.70 -2.06
C SER A 283 7.12 42.09 -2.08
N ALA A 284 6.61 42.59 -0.96
CA ALA A 284 5.19 42.92 -0.83
C ALA A 284 4.70 43.82 -1.99
N PRO A 285 3.53 43.51 -2.59
CA PRO A 285 2.81 44.42 -3.47
C PRO A 285 2.08 45.52 -2.68
N GLY A 286 1.47 46.47 -3.39
CA GLY A 286 0.53 47.42 -2.79
C GLY A 286 -0.84 46.79 -2.49
N ASP A 287 -1.73 47.60 -1.90
CA ASP A 287 -3.10 47.19 -1.61
C ASP A 287 -3.87 46.78 -2.88
N GLY A 288 -4.80 45.84 -2.73
CA GLY A 288 -5.65 45.37 -3.83
C GLY A 288 -4.95 44.48 -4.86
N TRP A 289 -3.72 44.00 -4.62
CA TRP A 289 -2.98 43.15 -5.57
C TRP A 289 -3.70 41.87 -6.03
N THR A 290 -4.66 41.36 -5.24
CA THR A 290 -5.52 40.21 -5.58
C THR A 290 -6.64 40.56 -6.56
N GLN A 291 -6.97 41.84 -6.74
CA GLN A 291 -8.01 42.34 -7.64
C GLN A 291 -7.60 42.25 -9.11
N ALA A 292 -8.53 42.02 -10.02
CA ALA A 292 -8.25 41.91 -11.46
C ALA A 292 -7.72 43.22 -12.09
N SER A 293 -8.00 44.38 -11.47
CA SER A 293 -7.61 45.71 -11.94
C SER A 293 -6.19 46.14 -11.57
N TYR A 294 -5.54 45.49 -10.59
CA TYR A 294 -4.21 45.88 -10.13
C TYR A 294 -3.16 45.66 -11.23
N ASP A 295 -2.32 46.67 -11.48
CA ASP A 295 -1.24 46.63 -12.47
C ASP A 295 -0.08 45.75 -12.00
N GLU A 296 0.43 44.93 -12.92
CA GLU A 296 1.57 44.05 -12.70
C GLU A 296 2.66 44.23 -13.74
N SER A 297 2.69 45.39 -14.43
CA SER A 297 3.74 45.76 -15.38
C SER A 297 5.15 45.58 -14.81
N ASP A 298 5.36 45.89 -13.53
CA ASP A 298 6.63 45.73 -12.80
C ASP A 298 6.93 44.30 -12.31
N TRP A 299 5.98 43.36 -12.40
CA TRP A 299 6.17 41.98 -11.93
C TRP A 299 7.05 41.18 -12.90
N ARG A 300 7.80 40.22 -12.35
CA ARG A 300 8.59 39.28 -13.14
C ARG A 300 7.69 38.23 -13.78
N SER A 301 8.17 37.56 -14.82
CA SER A 301 7.49 36.42 -15.44
C SER A 301 8.23 35.14 -15.11
N GLY A 302 7.52 34.10 -14.67
CA GLY A 302 8.08 32.80 -14.30
C GLY A 302 7.16 31.66 -14.71
N ARG A 303 7.72 30.49 -14.97
CA ARG A 303 6.93 29.25 -15.08
C ARG A 303 6.42 28.83 -13.70
N THR A 304 5.33 28.08 -13.67
CA THR A 304 4.72 27.52 -12.45
C THR A 304 5.67 26.56 -11.71
N ALA A 305 5.25 25.98 -10.59
CA ALA A 305 6.12 25.21 -9.70
C ALA A 305 7.35 26.01 -9.21
N PHE A 306 7.08 26.96 -8.31
CA PHE A 306 8.10 27.81 -7.70
C PHE A 306 8.71 27.12 -6.48
N GLY A 307 10.04 27.08 -6.35
CA GLY A 307 10.70 26.38 -5.24
C GLY A 307 12.17 26.74 -4.98
N ASN A 308 12.68 26.29 -3.83
CA ASN A 308 14.08 26.49 -3.42
C ASN A 308 14.98 25.24 -3.57
N HIS A 309 14.47 24.16 -4.14
CA HIS A 309 15.21 22.92 -4.39
C HIS A 309 14.57 22.12 -5.52
N ASP A 310 15.37 21.30 -6.17
CA ASP A 310 14.90 20.24 -7.07
C ASP A 310 14.90 18.89 -6.33
N VAL A 311 14.11 17.95 -6.82
CA VAL A 311 14.10 16.57 -6.33
C VAL A 311 14.27 15.65 -7.54
N ASP A 312 15.48 15.09 -7.69
CA ASP A 312 15.84 14.26 -8.83
C ASP A 312 14.81 13.16 -9.09
N ASN A 313 14.34 13.11 -10.35
CA ASN A 313 13.35 12.18 -10.89
C ASN A 313 11.94 12.22 -10.23
N SER A 314 11.60 13.30 -9.53
CA SER A 314 10.25 13.49 -8.98
C SER A 314 9.21 13.84 -10.06
N THR A 315 8.04 13.19 -10.03
CA THR A 315 6.82 13.66 -10.74
C THR A 315 6.11 14.78 -9.97
N THR A 316 6.33 14.83 -8.66
CA THR A 316 5.64 15.74 -7.75
C THR A 316 6.34 17.10 -7.66
N TYR A 317 7.65 17.11 -7.41
CA TYR A 317 8.44 18.33 -7.17
C TYR A 317 9.46 18.59 -8.29
N ARG A 318 9.18 19.58 -9.14
CA ARG A 318 10.06 20.04 -10.23
C ARG A 318 10.06 21.56 -10.24
N THR A 319 11.19 22.21 -9.95
CA THR A 319 11.22 23.68 -9.84
C THR A 319 11.52 24.31 -11.20
N GLU A 320 10.49 24.84 -11.88
CA GLU A 320 10.72 25.60 -13.13
C GLU A 320 11.06 27.07 -12.87
N THR A 321 10.71 27.64 -11.70
CA THR A 321 11.16 28.99 -11.29
C THR A 321 11.70 29.01 -9.87
N ARG A 322 12.92 29.54 -9.72
CA ARG A 322 13.62 29.63 -8.44
C ARG A 322 12.97 30.63 -7.49
N TRP A 323 12.64 30.20 -6.28
CA TRP A 323 12.09 31.01 -5.19
C TRP A 323 12.88 30.78 -3.89
N GLU A 324 13.59 31.81 -3.40
CA GLU A 324 14.45 31.73 -2.20
C GLU A 324 14.14 32.78 -1.12
N SER A 325 13.22 33.71 -1.39
CA SER A 325 12.73 34.68 -0.40
C SER A 325 11.80 34.02 0.62
N PRO A 326 11.61 34.57 1.84
CA PRO A 326 10.62 34.06 2.79
C PRO A 326 9.17 34.12 2.30
N GLU A 327 8.88 34.98 1.31
CA GLU A 327 7.54 35.19 0.76
C GLU A 327 7.58 35.32 -0.77
N LEU A 328 6.47 34.95 -1.41
CA LEU A 328 6.25 34.99 -2.85
C LEU A 328 4.79 35.36 -3.14
N TRP A 329 4.61 36.34 -4.02
CA TRP A 329 3.31 36.73 -4.54
C TRP A 329 3.23 36.34 -6.01
N LEU A 330 2.17 35.63 -6.39
CA LEU A 330 1.90 35.13 -7.73
C LEU A 330 0.56 35.69 -8.24
N ARG A 331 0.49 36.00 -9.54
CA ARG A 331 -0.76 36.33 -10.25
C ARG A 331 -0.82 35.61 -11.60
N LYS A 332 -1.98 35.05 -11.92
CA LYS A 332 -2.31 34.38 -13.17
C LYS A 332 -3.63 34.92 -13.69
N ARG A 333 -3.60 35.62 -14.82
CA ARG A 333 -4.81 35.90 -15.58
C ARG A 333 -5.26 34.64 -16.32
N PHE A 334 -6.57 34.43 -16.35
CA PHE A 334 -7.23 33.38 -17.10
C PHE A 334 -8.59 33.91 -17.59
N ARG A 335 -9.10 33.34 -18.67
CA ARG A 335 -10.38 33.73 -19.25
C ARG A 335 -11.36 32.56 -19.18
N LEU A 336 -12.58 32.82 -18.74
CA LEU A 336 -13.69 31.88 -18.82
C LEU A 336 -14.64 32.28 -19.96
N ALA A 337 -15.22 31.29 -20.64
CA ALA A 337 -16.22 31.50 -21.70
C ALA A 337 -17.63 31.74 -21.13
N GLU A 338 -17.89 31.23 -19.93
CA GLU A 338 -19.12 31.35 -19.14
C GLU A 338 -18.76 31.28 -17.64
N ALA A 339 -19.73 31.30 -16.72
CA ALA A 339 -19.44 31.07 -15.30
C ALA A 339 -19.12 29.57 -15.06
N PRO A 340 -18.23 29.23 -14.10
CA PRO A 340 -17.90 27.84 -13.81
C PRO A 340 -19.01 27.16 -12.98
N SER A 341 -18.91 25.84 -12.79
CA SER A 341 -19.82 25.09 -11.91
C SER A 341 -19.66 25.44 -10.42
N GLU A 342 -20.58 24.94 -9.59
CA GLU A 342 -20.44 24.94 -8.12
C GLU A 342 -19.46 23.88 -7.58
N HIS A 343 -18.60 23.30 -8.43
CA HIS A 343 -17.74 22.17 -8.09
C HIS A 343 -16.24 22.41 -8.33
N VAL A 344 -15.85 23.66 -8.63
CA VAL A 344 -14.46 24.09 -8.87
C VAL A 344 -13.50 23.57 -7.78
N GLN A 345 -12.34 23.07 -8.21
CA GLN A 345 -11.28 22.57 -7.33
C GLN A 345 -9.94 23.27 -7.58
N LEU A 346 -9.21 23.53 -6.50
CA LEU A 346 -7.79 23.83 -6.53
C LEU A 346 -6.97 22.53 -6.52
N LEU A 347 -6.20 22.29 -7.57
CA LEU A 347 -5.17 21.24 -7.59
C LEU A 347 -3.86 21.87 -7.10
N MET A 348 -3.33 21.41 -5.96
CA MET A 348 -2.25 22.10 -5.26
C MET A 348 -1.10 21.18 -4.89
N ARG A 349 0.12 21.71 -5.01
CA ARG A 349 1.38 21.06 -4.64
C ARG A 349 2.13 22.01 -3.70
N LEU A 350 2.03 21.80 -2.38
CA LEU A 350 2.46 22.78 -1.38
C LEU A 350 3.54 22.24 -0.42
N ARG A 351 4.48 23.14 -0.11
CA ARG A 351 5.32 23.14 1.10
C ARG A 351 5.43 24.58 1.59
N GLY A 352 4.55 24.96 2.50
CA GLY A 352 4.49 26.32 3.00
C GLY A 352 3.12 26.68 3.58
N ALA A 353 3.01 27.90 4.09
CA ALA A 353 1.71 28.55 4.22
C ALA A 353 1.35 29.20 2.88
N ALA A 354 0.07 29.22 2.52
CA ALA A 354 -0.41 29.84 1.29
C ALA A 354 -1.84 30.36 1.46
N ASP A 355 -2.11 31.59 1.03
CA ASP A 355 -3.48 32.06 0.75
C ASP A 355 -3.68 32.11 -0.77
N VAL A 356 -4.84 31.64 -1.25
CA VAL A 356 -5.22 31.67 -2.66
C VAL A 356 -6.50 32.48 -2.82
N TYR A 357 -6.52 33.33 -3.84
CA TYR A 357 -7.57 34.30 -4.11
C TYR A 357 -8.02 34.25 -5.57
N VAL A 358 -9.30 34.55 -5.82
CA VAL A 358 -9.84 34.80 -7.15
C VAL A 358 -10.53 36.15 -7.17
N ASN A 359 -10.15 37.01 -8.12
CA ASN A 359 -10.69 38.35 -8.32
C ASN A 359 -10.74 39.26 -7.07
N GLY A 360 -9.95 38.95 -6.04
CA GLY A 360 -9.92 39.67 -4.76
C GLY A 360 -10.28 38.82 -3.56
N GLU A 361 -11.22 37.89 -3.72
CA GLU A 361 -11.79 37.08 -2.63
C GLU A 361 -10.95 35.82 -2.35
N ARG A 362 -10.87 35.38 -1.09
CA ARG A 362 -9.91 34.36 -0.63
C ARG A 362 -10.52 32.96 -0.58
N ILE A 363 -10.49 32.27 -1.71
CA ILE A 363 -11.02 30.91 -1.88
C ILE A 363 -10.29 29.81 -1.10
N TYR A 364 -9.04 30.01 -0.64
CA TYR A 364 -8.33 29.03 0.19
C TYR A 364 -7.29 29.66 1.13
N ARG A 365 -7.00 28.97 2.23
CA ARG A 365 -5.88 29.25 3.14
C ARG A 365 -5.26 27.96 3.67
N SER A 366 -3.94 27.96 3.78
CA SER A 366 -3.17 27.02 4.59
C SER A 366 -2.10 27.76 5.41
N ASP A 367 -1.92 27.33 6.66
CA ASP A 367 -0.86 27.82 7.55
C ASP A 367 0.40 26.92 7.54
N GLY A 368 0.44 25.84 6.75
CA GLY A 368 1.58 24.92 6.72
C GLY A 368 1.35 23.61 5.94
N ALA A 369 0.63 23.66 4.81
CA ALA A 369 0.38 22.48 3.99
C ALA A 369 1.68 21.83 3.49
N ARG A 370 1.65 20.50 3.44
CA ARG A 370 2.72 19.65 2.94
C ARG A 370 2.09 18.58 2.06
N ASN A 371 2.64 18.38 0.86
CA ASN A 371 2.20 17.42 -0.18
C ASN A 371 1.11 17.96 -1.13
N TYR A 372 0.30 17.04 -1.69
CA TYR A 372 -0.48 17.16 -2.92
C TYR A 372 -1.95 17.00 -2.58
N ALA A 373 -2.79 17.94 -2.99
CA ALA A 373 -4.21 17.92 -2.64
C ALA A 373 -5.09 18.54 -3.73
N THR A 374 -6.31 18.02 -3.80
CA THR A 374 -7.46 18.61 -4.50
C THR A 374 -8.39 19.19 -3.44
N VAL A 375 -8.54 20.51 -3.43
CA VAL A 375 -9.41 21.19 -2.46
C VAL A 375 -10.60 21.79 -3.19
N ASP A 376 -11.80 21.41 -2.76
CA ASP A 376 -13.05 21.99 -3.27
C ASP A 376 -13.12 23.47 -2.88
N VAL A 377 -13.61 24.33 -3.77
CA VAL A 377 -13.78 25.76 -3.50
C VAL A 377 -15.17 25.99 -2.91
N ASP A 378 -15.23 26.37 -1.62
CA ASP A 378 -16.49 26.52 -0.86
C ASP A 378 -17.43 27.62 -1.41
N ASP A 379 -16.90 28.63 -2.10
CA ASP A 379 -17.66 29.73 -2.70
C ASP A 379 -17.08 30.12 -4.07
N VAL A 380 -17.89 29.92 -5.13
CA VAL A 380 -17.52 30.24 -6.52
C VAL A 380 -18.06 31.59 -7.00
N SER A 381 -18.74 32.38 -6.16
CA SER A 381 -19.32 33.69 -6.53
C SER A 381 -18.28 34.74 -6.95
N ALA A 382 -17.01 34.53 -6.61
CA ALA A 382 -15.89 35.35 -7.05
C ALA A 382 -15.48 35.14 -8.52
N PHE A 383 -15.87 34.01 -9.14
CA PHE A 383 -15.62 33.76 -10.57
C PHE A 383 -16.65 34.48 -11.45
N ARG A 384 -16.26 34.80 -12.68
CA ARG A 384 -17.12 35.49 -13.65
C ARG A 384 -16.78 35.09 -15.08
N GLU A 385 -17.72 35.31 -16.00
CA GLU A 385 -17.45 35.26 -17.44
C GLU A 385 -16.33 36.26 -17.82
N GLY A 386 -15.49 35.90 -18.79
CA GLY A 386 -14.41 36.75 -19.27
C GLY A 386 -13.17 36.74 -18.38
N GLU A 387 -12.57 37.91 -18.16
CA GLU A 387 -11.24 38.05 -17.56
C GLU A 387 -11.25 37.89 -16.03
N ASN A 388 -10.50 36.91 -15.54
CA ASN A 388 -10.32 36.61 -14.13
C ASN A 388 -8.83 36.68 -13.73
N VAL A 389 -8.55 36.82 -12.44
CA VAL A 389 -7.21 36.62 -11.87
C VAL A 389 -7.24 35.61 -10.73
N LEU A 390 -6.36 34.61 -10.81
CA LEU A 390 -5.99 33.72 -9.71
C LEU A 390 -4.71 34.29 -9.09
N ALA A 391 -4.71 34.50 -7.77
CA ALA A 391 -3.59 35.11 -7.06
C ALA A 391 -3.20 34.26 -5.84
N VAL A 392 -1.90 34.14 -5.57
CA VAL A 392 -1.38 33.30 -4.47
C VAL A 392 -0.34 34.07 -3.67
N HIS A 393 -0.46 34.07 -2.34
CA HIS A 393 0.58 34.54 -1.43
C HIS A 393 1.15 33.32 -0.69
N ALA A 394 2.29 32.83 -1.15
CA ALA A 394 3.01 31.70 -0.56
C ALA A 394 4.11 32.20 0.39
N ARG A 395 4.31 31.49 1.50
CA ARG A 395 5.22 31.86 2.58
C ARG A 395 5.99 30.66 3.09
N GLN A 396 7.26 30.88 3.41
CA GLN A 396 8.17 29.86 3.93
C GLN A 396 7.66 29.29 5.26
N HIS A 397 7.71 27.97 5.39
CA HIS A 397 7.41 27.25 6.64
C HIS A 397 8.62 26.43 7.14
N ASP A 398 9.45 25.90 6.23
CA ASP A 398 10.65 25.13 6.57
C ASP A 398 11.76 25.29 5.50
N ASP A 399 12.76 24.40 5.50
CA ASP A 399 13.93 24.44 4.60
C ASP A 399 13.59 24.19 3.13
N ARG A 400 12.34 23.81 2.80
CA ARG A 400 11.95 23.23 1.50
C ARG A 400 10.71 23.89 0.91
N GLN A 401 10.67 25.21 0.79
CA GLN A 401 9.52 25.91 0.24
C GLN A 401 9.24 25.52 -1.23
N TYR A 402 7.96 25.29 -1.53
CA TYR A 402 7.47 24.92 -2.87
C TYR A 402 5.99 25.30 -3.01
N VAL A 403 5.62 25.85 -4.17
CA VAL A 403 4.22 26.14 -4.53
C VAL A 403 3.98 25.89 -6.02
N ASP A 404 3.01 25.03 -6.32
CA ASP A 404 2.37 24.91 -7.62
C ASP A 404 0.85 24.84 -7.43
N VAL A 405 0.08 25.54 -8.26
CA VAL A 405 -1.38 25.66 -8.15
C VAL A 405 -2.02 25.63 -9.53
N GLY A 406 -2.90 24.66 -9.75
CA GLY A 406 -3.84 24.60 -10.85
C GLY A 406 -5.27 24.82 -10.37
N LEU A 407 -6.17 25.05 -11.32
CA LEU A 407 -7.61 25.24 -11.09
C LEU A 407 -8.39 24.39 -12.09
N LEU A 408 -9.34 23.61 -11.58
CA LEU A 408 -10.12 22.63 -12.34
C LEU A 408 -11.62 22.89 -12.13
N ASP A 409 -12.42 22.61 -13.14
CA ASP A 409 -13.89 22.55 -13.04
C ASP A 409 -14.39 21.15 -13.46
N PRO A 410 -14.74 20.29 -12.49
CA PRO A 410 -15.32 18.97 -12.71
C PRO A 410 -16.73 18.94 -13.32
N GLN A 411 -17.37 20.10 -13.53
CA GLN A 411 -18.70 20.27 -14.12
C GLN A 411 -19.85 19.64 -13.30
N ASP A 412 -20.26 18.41 -13.62
CA ASP A 412 -21.55 17.84 -13.20
C ASP A 412 -21.58 17.25 -11.77
N ALA A 413 -20.42 17.06 -11.13
CA ALA A 413 -20.32 16.51 -9.78
C ALA A 413 -19.05 17.00 -9.05
N PRO A 414 -19.02 17.01 -7.70
CA PRO A 414 -17.82 17.37 -6.95
C PRO A 414 -16.62 16.48 -7.33
N GLY A 415 -15.49 17.10 -7.68
CA GLY A 415 -14.34 16.41 -8.26
C GLY A 415 -13.64 15.39 -7.35
N GLU A 416 -12.88 14.49 -7.96
CA GLU A 416 -12.20 13.40 -7.25
C GLU A 416 -11.15 13.92 -6.26
N LYS A 417 -10.84 13.15 -5.21
CA LYS A 417 -9.73 13.45 -4.30
C LYS A 417 -8.40 12.90 -4.78
N TYR A 418 -7.31 13.64 -4.56
CA TYR A 418 -5.96 13.28 -5.00
C TYR A 418 -5.44 12.07 -4.21
N VAL A 419 -5.27 10.93 -4.89
CA VAL A 419 -4.75 9.68 -4.32
C VAL A 419 -3.38 9.41 -4.90
N PHE A 420 -2.38 9.11 -4.06
CA PHE A 420 -1.02 8.87 -4.53
C PHE A 420 -0.18 7.92 -3.65
N SER A 421 0.91 7.44 -4.25
CA SER A 421 1.90 6.54 -3.66
C SER A 421 1.32 5.23 -3.10
N PRO A 422 0.49 4.48 -3.86
CA PRO A 422 -0.05 3.19 -3.43
C PRO A 422 1.02 2.11 -3.23
N GLY A 423 0.83 1.23 -2.23
CA GLY A 423 1.67 0.03 -2.09
C GLY A 423 1.37 -0.87 -0.88
N GLN A 424 2.26 -1.82 -0.63
CA GLN A 424 2.02 -3.05 0.17
C GLN A 424 0.73 -3.77 -0.28
N PRO A 425 0.70 -4.33 -1.50
CA PRO A 425 -0.45 -5.09 -1.99
C PRO A 425 -0.78 -6.28 -1.08
N ASN A 426 -2.07 -6.58 -0.94
CA ASN A 426 -2.63 -7.79 -0.36
C ASN A 426 -3.85 -8.20 -1.23
N LEU A 427 -3.85 -9.37 -1.85
CA LEU A 427 -4.94 -9.83 -2.73
C LEU A 427 -5.86 -10.80 -1.96
N VAL A 428 -7.13 -10.42 -1.80
CA VAL A 428 -8.08 -11.18 -0.97
C VAL A 428 -9.39 -11.45 -1.68
N ARG A 429 -10.04 -12.56 -1.34
CA ARG A 429 -11.42 -12.84 -1.80
C ARG A 429 -12.41 -12.00 -1.02
N GLY A 430 -13.24 -11.20 -1.70
CA GLY A 430 -14.31 -10.40 -1.12
C GLY A 430 -15.40 -11.23 -0.39
N PRO A 431 -16.36 -10.61 0.31
CA PRO A 431 -17.22 -11.30 1.28
C PRO A 431 -18.05 -12.42 0.65
N ASN A 432 -18.55 -12.22 -0.57
CA ASN A 432 -19.22 -13.24 -1.39
C ASN A 432 -18.39 -14.51 -1.69
N GLY A 433 -17.06 -14.49 -1.49
CA GLY A 433 -16.15 -15.62 -1.72
C GLY A 433 -15.59 -15.74 -3.14
N PHE A 434 -16.12 -14.99 -4.11
CA PHE A 434 -15.80 -15.13 -5.54
C PHE A 434 -14.97 -13.95 -6.08
N SER A 435 -15.42 -12.70 -5.87
CA SER A 435 -14.73 -11.49 -6.34
C SER A 435 -13.37 -11.31 -5.66
N TRP A 436 -12.35 -10.88 -6.40
CA TRP A 436 -11.07 -10.46 -5.85
C TRP A 436 -11.07 -8.98 -5.47
N TRP A 437 -10.24 -8.64 -4.48
CA TRP A 437 -10.06 -7.30 -3.92
C TRP A 437 -8.59 -7.11 -3.56
N LEU A 438 -7.99 -6.03 -4.04
CA LEU A 438 -6.69 -5.58 -3.59
C LEU A 438 -6.88 -4.68 -2.37
N VAL A 439 -6.22 -5.00 -1.26
CA VAL A 439 -6.04 -4.09 -0.12
C VAL A 439 -4.61 -3.56 -0.17
N TYR A 440 -4.43 -2.26 -0.03
CA TYR A 440 -3.14 -1.59 -0.12
C TYR A 440 -3.22 -0.22 0.57
N PHE A 441 -2.11 0.34 1.03
CA PHE A 441 -2.13 1.71 1.56
C PHE A 441 -1.97 2.73 0.44
N ALA A 442 -2.58 3.91 0.59
CA ALA A 442 -2.32 5.09 -0.24
C ALA A 442 -2.30 6.36 0.64
N ARG A 443 -2.18 7.54 0.03
CA ARG A 443 -2.36 8.85 0.69
C ARG A 443 -3.40 9.67 -0.08
N PHE A 444 -4.24 10.38 0.66
CA PHE A 444 -5.37 11.16 0.14
C PHE A 444 -5.18 12.64 0.53
N ASP A 445 -5.28 13.58 -0.40
CA ASP A 445 -5.09 15.03 -0.16
C ASP A 445 -3.87 15.37 0.74
N GLY A 446 -2.75 14.67 0.53
CA GLY A 446 -1.49 14.92 1.22
C GLY A 446 -1.40 14.43 2.68
N THR A 447 -2.44 13.75 3.18
CA THR A 447 -2.54 13.20 4.54
C THR A 447 -1.58 12.02 4.79
N GLY A 448 -1.76 11.33 5.92
CA GLY A 448 -1.01 10.12 6.27
C GLY A 448 -1.25 8.95 5.29
N LYS A 449 -0.50 7.86 5.47
CA LYS A 449 -0.85 6.60 4.81
C LYS A 449 -2.13 6.05 5.45
N SER A 450 -3.09 5.64 4.62
CA SER A 450 -4.34 4.99 5.03
C SER A 450 -4.64 3.79 4.13
N GLN A 451 -5.27 2.75 4.67
CA GLN A 451 -5.63 1.55 3.92
C GLN A 451 -6.80 1.79 2.98
N THR A 452 -6.68 1.23 1.79
CA THR A 452 -7.53 1.46 0.61
C THR A 452 -7.90 0.10 0.04
N ILE A 453 -9.11 -0.05 -0.50
CA ILE A 453 -9.52 -1.28 -1.20
C ILE A 453 -9.99 -0.98 -2.60
N ASP A 454 -9.48 -1.74 -3.58
CA ASP A 454 -9.99 -1.70 -4.94
C ASP A 454 -10.35 -3.10 -5.41
N ARG A 455 -11.34 -3.17 -6.30
CA ARG A 455 -11.76 -4.43 -6.87
C ARG A 455 -10.68 -4.90 -7.84
N ALA A 456 -10.34 -6.19 -7.74
CA ALA A 456 -9.46 -6.87 -8.67
C ALA A 456 -10.25 -7.88 -9.52
N TYR A 457 -9.81 -8.10 -10.75
CA TYR A 457 -10.38 -9.09 -11.66
C TYR A 457 -9.36 -9.57 -12.68
N PHE A 458 -9.66 -10.73 -13.28
CA PHE A 458 -8.82 -11.37 -14.28
C PHE A 458 -9.55 -11.36 -15.63
N PHE A 459 -9.02 -10.64 -16.61
CA PHE A 459 -9.49 -10.74 -18.00
C PHE A 459 -8.69 -11.84 -18.70
N ASP A 460 -9.38 -12.96 -18.95
CA ASP A 460 -8.78 -14.28 -19.21
C ASP A 460 -7.78 -14.70 -18.11
N GLN A 461 -6.51 -14.34 -18.29
CA GLN A 461 -5.40 -14.58 -17.37
C GLN A 461 -4.71 -13.28 -16.91
N LYS A 462 -4.99 -12.10 -17.48
CA LYS A 462 -4.33 -10.86 -17.07
C LYS A 462 -5.00 -10.26 -15.84
N LEU A 463 -4.24 -9.95 -14.80
CA LEU A 463 -4.71 -9.26 -13.61
C LEU A 463 -4.93 -7.76 -13.90
N HIS A 464 -6.08 -7.24 -13.47
CA HIS A 464 -6.44 -5.83 -13.51
C HIS A 464 -7.07 -5.42 -12.16
N VAL A 465 -6.94 -4.13 -11.83
CA VAL A 465 -7.48 -3.51 -10.62
C VAL A 465 -8.10 -2.16 -11.02
N ASP A 466 -9.23 -1.79 -10.41
CA ASP A 466 -9.92 -0.50 -10.69
C ASP A 466 -9.15 0.75 -10.15
N GLY A 467 -8.03 0.53 -9.46
CA GLY A 467 -7.38 1.50 -8.58
C GLY A 467 -6.32 2.42 -9.22
N PRO A 468 -5.91 3.50 -8.50
CA PRO A 468 -6.36 3.81 -7.14
C PRO A 468 -7.66 4.61 -7.15
N THR A 469 -8.65 4.25 -6.31
CA THR A 469 -9.92 4.99 -6.19
C THR A 469 -10.05 5.78 -4.88
N SER A 470 -10.99 6.72 -4.88
CA SER A 470 -11.50 7.46 -3.74
C SER A 470 -13.04 7.46 -3.78
N ARG A 471 -13.69 7.96 -2.73
CA ARG A 471 -15.16 8.13 -2.64
C ARG A 471 -15.82 8.73 -3.89
N ARG A 472 -15.12 9.61 -4.61
CA ARG A 472 -15.62 10.40 -5.75
C ARG A 472 -15.07 9.95 -7.11
N THR A 473 -14.42 8.79 -7.22
CA THR A 473 -13.94 8.32 -8.53
C THR A 473 -15.10 8.12 -9.50
N PRO A 474 -15.05 8.67 -10.73
CA PRO A 474 -16.07 8.46 -11.74
C PRO A 474 -16.24 6.97 -12.11
N GLY A 475 -17.47 6.56 -12.40
CA GLY A 475 -17.80 5.19 -12.85
C GLY A 475 -18.38 4.27 -11.77
N TYR A 476 -18.30 2.96 -11.99
CA TYR A 476 -18.98 1.94 -11.18
C TYR A 476 -18.02 1.23 -10.21
N HIS A 477 -17.81 1.83 -9.04
CA HIS A 477 -16.88 1.35 -8.01
C HIS A 477 -17.61 0.88 -6.73
N PRO A 478 -18.53 -0.11 -6.78
CA PRO A 478 -19.36 -0.49 -5.65
C PRO A 478 -18.56 -1.20 -4.54
N PRO A 479 -18.97 -1.14 -3.25
CA PRO A 479 -18.33 -1.87 -2.18
C PRO A 479 -18.42 -3.40 -2.35
N PRO A 480 -17.57 -4.16 -1.63
CA PRO A 480 -17.55 -5.62 -1.68
C PRO A 480 -18.90 -6.24 -1.35
N ARG A 481 -19.51 -6.94 -2.32
CA ARG A 481 -20.82 -7.58 -2.14
C ARG A 481 -20.75 -8.68 -1.09
N SER A 482 -21.68 -8.63 -0.13
CA SER A 482 -22.01 -9.70 0.81
C SER A 482 -22.37 -11.02 0.10
N PRO A 483 -22.18 -12.19 0.74
CA PRO A 483 -22.72 -13.45 0.23
C PRO A 483 -24.25 -13.48 0.34
N THR A 484 -24.93 -14.23 -0.54
CA THR A 484 -26.40 -14.42 -0.52
C THR A 484 -26.90 -15.04 0.79
N PHE A 485 -26.11 -15.95 1.36
CA PHE A 485 -26.29 -16.50 2.69
C PHE A 485 -24.92 -16.52 3.40
N GLY A 486 -24.89 -16.16 4.67
CA GLY A 486 -23.69 -16.20 5.49
C GLY A 486 -24.03 -16.18 6.97
N ASP A 487 -23.32 -16.99 7.75
CA ASP A 487 -23.49 -17.08 9.19
C ASP A 487 -22.13 -17.32 9.87
N ARG A 488 -21.79 -16.44 10.81
CA ARG A 488 -20.54 -16.49 11.59
C ARG A 488 -20.68 -17.30 12.88
N PHE A 489 -21.89 -17.79 13.20
CA PHE A 489 -22.18 -18.55 14.42
C PHE A 489 -21.76 -17.86 15.73
N GLU A 490 -21.81 -16.52 15.75
CA GLU A 490 -21.50 -15.67 16.92
C GLU A 490 -22.42 -15.91 18.12
N ARG A 491 -23.64 -16.38 17.85
CA ARG A 491 -24.66 -16.75 18.85
C ARG A 491 -24.18 -17.95 19.66
N GLN A 492 -24.62 -18.12 20.90
CA GLN A 492 -24.29 -19.31 21.70
C GLN A 492 -25.40 -20.37 21.71
N ASP A 493 -24.95 -21.62 21.76
CA ASP A 493 -25.69 -22.89 21.90
C ASP A 493 -26.85 -23.19 20.92
N ARG A 494 -27.09 -22.39 19.88
CA ARG A 494 -28.09 -22.67 18.83
C ARG A 494 -27.77 -22.02 17.47
N LEU A 495 -28.03 -22.74 16.38
CA LEU A 495 -27.85 -22.23 15.00
C LEU A 495 -28.71 -20.97 14.75
N GLY A 496 -29.97 -20.96 15.20
CA GLY A 496 -30.90 -19.84 15.00
C GLY A 496 -31.92 -20.10 13.88
N ALA A 497 -32.83 -19.15 13.66
CA ALA A 497 -33.99 -19.34 12.78
C ALA A 497 -33.62 -19.50 11.28
N SER A 498 -32.48 -18.95 10.84
CA SER A 498 -31.99 -19.04 9.46
C SER A 498 -31.49 -20.44 9.05
N TRP A 499 -31.78 -21.48 9.83
CA TRP A 499 -31.36 -22.86 9.61
C TRP A 499 -32.52 -23.84 9.82
N ARG A 500 -32.91 -24.55 8.77
CA ARG A 500 -33.79 -25.72 8.87
C ARG A 500 -32.98 -26.90 9.39
N VAL A 501 -33.36 -27.45 10.55
CA VAL A 501 -32.70 -28.60 11.18
C VAL A 501 -33.60 -29.83 11.07
N SER A 502 -33.03 -30.92 10.59
CA SER A 502 -33.68 -32.22 10.45
C SER A 502 -32.74 -33.30 11.00
N GLY A 503 -33.13 -33.94 12.10
CA GLY A 503 -32.29 -34.88 12.84
C GLY A 503 -31.15 -34.21 13.65
N GLY A 504 -30.66 -34.96 14.65
CA GLY A 504 -29.55 -34.56 15.51
C GLY A 504 -29.79 -33.36 16.45
N ARG A 505 -28.89 -33.18 17.43
CA ARG A 505 -28.81 -31.98 18.26
C ARG A 505 -27.68 -31.09 17.78
N TRP A 506 -27.98 -29.82 17.50
CA TRP A 506 -27.00 -28.82 17.05
C TRP A 506 -26.85 -27.70 18.07
N ARG A 507 -25.66 -27.10 18.11
CA ARG A 507 -25.34 -25.90 18.89
C ARG A 507 -24.30 -25.04 18.17
N THR A 508 -24.09 -23.82 18.64
CA THR A 508 -22.99 -22.95 18.20
C THR A 508 -22.03 -22.68 19.36
N ARG A 509 -20.72 -22.64 19.09
CA ARG A 509 -19.69 -22.31 20.08
C ARG A 509 -18.47 -21.73 19.37
N GLY A 510 -18.00 -20.55 19.80
CA GLY A 510 -16.73 -19.98 19.33
C GLY A 510 -16.66 -19.70 17.82
N GLY A 511 -17.78 -19.37 17.18
CA GLY A 511 -17.86 -19.15 15.73
C GLY A 511 -17.98 -20.43 14.89
N GLU A 512 -18.17 -21.61 15.51
CA GLU A 512 -18.39 -22.89 14.83
C GLU A 512 -19.78 -23.48 15.16
N ALA A 513 -20.42 -24.08 14.15
CA ALA A 513 -21.60 -24.93 14.29
C ALA A 513 -21.19 -26.37 14.65
N LEU A 514 -21.71 -26.89 15.76
CA LEU A 514 -21.32 -28.20 16.32
C LEU A 514 -22.53 -29.12 16.48
N GLN A 515 -22.47 -30.30 15.85
CA GLN A 515 -23.37 -31.42 16.07
C GLN A 515 -23.00 -32.15 17.38
N ARG A 516 -23.99 -32.54 18.19
CA ARG A 516 -23.81 -33.21 19.51
C ARG A 516 -24.09 -34.72 19.51
N SER A 517 -24.64 -35.29 18.44
CA SER A 517 -25.11 -36.68 18.37
C SER A 517 -25.03 -37.21 16.93
N MET A 518 -24.49 -38.40 16.71
CA MET A 518 -24.41 -39.02 15.36
C MET A 518 -25.50 -40.08 15.12
N ASP A 519 -26.38 -40.25 16.10
CA ASP A 519 -27.30 -41.38 16.28
C ASP A 519 -28.51 -41.36 15.32
N THR A 520 -28.61 -40.33 14.47
CA THR A 520 -29.66 -40.15 13.44
C THR A 520 -29.07 -39.47 12.20
N SER A 521 -29.68 -39.71 11.03
CA SER A 521 -29.40 -38.95 9.81
C SER A 521 -29.64 -37.45 10.05
N THR A 522 -28.56 -36.70 10.16
CA THR A 522 -28.57 -35.33 10.68
C THR A 522 -28.21 -34.34 9.56
N ARG A 523 -29.07 -33.35 9.34
CA ARG A 523 -28.92 -32.31 8.33
C ARG A 523 -29.39 -30.96 8.89
N ALA A 524 -28.51 -29.98 8.88
CA ALA A 524 -28.87 -28.57 8.95
C ALA A 524 -28.63 -27.94 7.57
N THR A 525 -29.60 -27.16 7.09
CA THR A 525 -29.51 -26.40 5.83
C THR A 525 -29.93 -24.95 6.06
N PRO A 526 -29.37 -23.98 5.31
CA PRO A 526 -29.91 -22.62 5.25
C PRO A 526 -31.43 -22.61 5.05
N ASP A 527 -32.12 -21.69 5.72
CA ASP A 527 -33.53 -21.39 5.43
C ASP A 527 -33.59 -20.31 4.34
N GLU A 528 -33.46 -20.73 3.09
CA GLU A 528 -33.55 -19.84 1.93
C GLU A 528 -35.01 -19.41 1.68
N PRO A 529 -35.28 -18.10 1.54
CA PRO A 529 -36.63 -17.60 1.27
C PRO A 529 -37.13 -18.08 -0.09
N GLU A 530 -38.43 -18.34 -0.22
CA GLU A 530 -38.97 -19.05 -1.40
C GLU A 530 -38.78 -18.30 -2.72
N SER A 531 -38.58 -16.98 -2.69
CA SER A 531 -38.20 -16.16 -3.83
C SER A 531 -36.85 -16.54 -4.47
N GLN A 532 -36.00 -17.31 -3.80
CA GLN A 532 -34.74 -17.83 -4.33
C GLN A 532 -34.84 -19.28 -4.86
N ARG A 533 -36.02 -19.93 -4.76
CA ARG A 533 -36.27 -21.25 -5.37
C ARG A 533 -36.64 -21.19 -6.86
N ALA A 534 -36.61 -20.00 -7.47
CA ALA A 534 -36.84 -19.83 -8.90
C ALA A 534 -35.74 -20.56 -9.68
N GLY A 535 -36.08 -21.74 -10.23
CA GLY A 535 -35.16 -22.56 -10.99
C GLY A 535 -34.71 -21.86 -12.27
N VAL A 536 -33.40 -21.85 -12.52
CA VAL A 536 -32.90 -21.65 -13.89
C VAL A 536 -33.07 -22.99 -14.61
N ASP A 537 -34.25 -23.22 -15.17
CA ASP A 537 -34.48 -24.33 -16.10
C ASP A 537 -33.67 -24.08 -17.37
N VAL A 538 -32.40 -24.52 -17.35
CA VAL A 538 -31.59 -24.68 -18.56
C VAL A 538 -32.16 -25.88 -19.31
N PRO A 539 -32.79 -25.71 -20.49
CA PRO A 539 -33.35 -26.85 -21.23
C PRO A 539 -32.21 -27.80 -21.62
N ALA A 540 -32.29 -29.04 -21.14
CA ALA A 540 -31.26 -30.03 -21.42
C ALA A 540 -31.21 -30.34 -22.92
N PRO A 541 -30.02 -30.36 -23.56
CA PRO A 541 -29.91 -30.77 -24.96
C PRO A 541 -30.33 -32.24 -25.11
N PRO A 542 -31.11 -32.59 -26.14
CA PRO A 542 -31.70 -33.92 -26.25
C PRO A 542 -30.63 -34.99 -26.52
N GLY A 543 -30.39 -35.85 -25.51
CA GLY A 543 -29.78 -37.16 -25.67
C GLY A 543 -28.28 -37.27 -25.38
N ARG A 544 -27.95 -37.56 -24.13
CA ARG A 544 -26.92 -38.58 -23.77
C ARG A 544 -27.14 -39.09 -22.34
N GLN A 545 -26.66 -40.31 -22.07
CA GLN A 545 -26.91 -41.01 -20.80
C GLN A 545 -26.11 -40.43 -19.62
N GLN A 546 -26.52 -40.85 -18.43
CA GLN A 546 -26.12 -40.29 -17.13
C GLN A 546 -24.61 -40.34 -16.86
N ASN A 547 -24.08 -39.23 -16.34
CA ASN A 547 -22.95 -39.20 -15.42
C ASN A 547 -23.29 -38.19 -14.30
N PRO A 548 -22.89 -38.43 -13.03
CA PRO A 548 -23.31 -37.60 -11.91
C PRO A 548 -22.62 -36.21 -11.91
N PRO A 549 -23.35 -35.12 -11.68
CA PRO A 549 -22.77 -33.77 -11.62
C PRO A 549 -21.97 -33.55 -10.32
N LEU A 550 -20.78 -32.96 -10.45
CA LEU A 550 -19.89 -32.61 -9.34
C LEU A 550 -20.19 -31.20 -8.78
N VAL A 551 -20.15 -31.09 -7.43
CA VAL A 551 -19.88 -29.86 -6.65
C VAL A 551 -20.76 -28.64 -7.00
N ARG A 552 -21.93 -28.40 -6.40
CA ARG A 552 -22.23 -28.06 -4.97
C ARG A 552 -21.43 -26.88 -4.38
N ALA A 553 -22.15 -25.91 -3.81
CA ALA A 553 -21.57 -24.75 -3.13
C ALA A 553 -20.68 -25.12 -1.91
N ALA A 554 -19.66 -24.30 -1.66
CA ALA A 554 -18.61 -24.57 -0.69
C ALA A 554 -19.02 -24.27 0.77
N LEU A 555 -19.71 -25.20 1.42
CA LEU A 555 -19.91 -25.17 2.87
C LEU A 555 -18.68 -25.74 3.59
N ARG A 556 -17.80 -24.91 4.16
CA ARG A 556 -16.63 -25.34 4.95
C ARG A 556 -17.05 -25.92 6.32
N LEU A 557 -17.60 -27.13 6.32
CA LEU A 557 -17.88 -27.91 7.52
C LEU A 557 -16.58 -28.42 8.17
N ARG A 558 -16.15 -27.80 9.27
CA ARG A 558 -15.03 -28.27 10.09
C ARG A 558 -15.42 -29.49 10.94
N LEU A 559 -15.26 -30.68 10.38
CA LEU A 559 -15.24 -31.92 11.16
C LEU A 559 -13.79 -32.26 11.56
N ARG A 560 -13.35 -31.78 12.73
CA ARG A 560 -12.09 -32.22 13.36
C ARG A 560 -12.18 -33.72 13.70
N ARG A 561 -11.60 -34.59 12.86
CA ARG A 561 -11.17 -35.93 13.30
C ARG A 561 -9.82 -35.82 14.01
N VAL A 562 -9.72 -36.42 15.19
CA VAL A 562 -8.44 -36.62 15.89
C VAL A 562 -7.77 -37.87 15.30
N PRO A 563 -6.53 -37.79 14.79
CA PRO A 563 -5.80 -38.97 14.34
C PRO A 563 -4.93 -39.56 15.45
N HIS A 564 -5.08 -40.86 15.72
CA HIS A 564 -3.98 -41.65 16.29
C HIS A 564 -3.00 -42.05 15.17
N ALA A 565 -1.74 -42.23 15.57
CA ALA A 565 -0.65 -42.85 14.81
C ALA A 565 -0.08 -44.01 15.67
N PRO A 566 0.86 -44.85 15.19
CA PRO A 566 1.53 -44.86 13.88
C PRO A 566 1.51 -46.24 13.18
N HIS A 567 2.18 -46.38 12.03
CA HIS A 567 3.14 -47.47 11.78
C HIS A 567 4.06 -47.20 10.56
N HIS A 568 5.13 -47.99 10.42
CA HIS A 568 6.18 -47.91 9.39
C HIS A 568 5.74 -48.57 8.03
N GLN A 569 6.48 -48.60 6.90
CA GLN A 569 7.94 -48.70 6.69
C GLN A 569 8.42 -48.27 5.26
N LYS A 570 9.66 -48.63 4.88
CA LYS A 570 10.52 -48.06 3.80
C LYS A 570 10.45 -48.84 2.47
N GLN A 571 10.70 -48.15 1.33
CA GLN A 571 11.61 -48.51 0.20
C GLN A 571 11.50 -47.38 -0.88
N ARG A 572 12.48 -46.85 -1.65
CA ARG A 572 13.94 -46.98 -1.92
C ARG A 572 14.33 -47.45 -3.35
N ARG A 573 14.47 -46.49 -4.29
CA ARG A 573 15.30 -46.51 -5.55
C ARG A 573 14.85 -47.51 -6.66
N LEU A 574 15.24 -47.44 -7.95
CA LEU A 574 16.44 -46.90 -8.65
C LEU A 574 16.22 -46.78 -10.20
N PHE A 575 17.24 -46.30 -10.94
CA PHE A 575 17.46 -46.27 -12.42
C PHE A 575 16.67 -45.27 -13.30
N ARG A 576 17.04 -45.06 -14.59
CA ARG A 576 18.21 -44.31 -15.17
C ARG A 576 18.06 -44.18 -16.71
N ARG A 577 18.45 -43.05 -17.30
CA ARG A 577 18.86 -42.83 -18.73
C ARG A 577 17.94 -43.28 -19.90
N ALA A 578 17.37 -42.31 -20.62
CA ALA A 578 17.47 -42.08 -22.09
C ALA A 578 16.47 -40.96 -22.48
N GLY A 579 16.66 -40.09 -23.48
CA GLY A 579 17.80 -39.80 -24.37
C GLY A 579 17.57 -38.44 -25.09
N ARG A 580 18.55 -37.95 -25.88
CA ARG A 580 18.40 -36.73 -26.72
C ARG A 580 18.68 -37.08 -28.20
N PRO A 581 17.81 -36.62 -29.11
CA PRO A 581 18.19 -35.74 -30.24
C PRO A 581 17.25 -34.53 -30.34
N ALA A 582 17.43 -33.50 -31.18
CA ALA A 582 18.58 -32.97 -31.93
C ALA A 582 18.38 -31.44 -32.12
N ARG A 583 19.15 -30.77 -32.99
CA ARG A 583 19.16 -29.29 -33.14
C ARG A 583 18.48 -28.79 -34.42
N ALA A 584 17.84 -27.62 -34.29
CA ALA A 584 17.93 -26.48 -35.22
C ALA A 584 18.10 -25.22 -34.35
N GLY A 585 18.65 -24.08 -34.77
CA GLY A 585 19.21 -23.67 -36.05
C GLY A 585 19.24 -22.13 -36.08
N PRO A 586 20.34 -21.45 -35.71
CA PRO A 586 20.28 -20.04 -35.30
C PRO A 586 20.33 -19.04 -36.46
N ILE A 587 19.45 -18.06 -36.44
CA ILE A 587 19.54 -16.85 -37.27
C ILE A 587 20.60 -15.93 -36.66
N ARG A 588 21.55 -15.45 -37.47
CA ARG A 588 22.56 -14.44 -37.08
C ARG A 588 22.33 -13.14 -37.84
N TYR A 589 22.33 -12.02 -37.12
CA TYR A 589 22.83 -10.76 -37.67
C TYR A 589 24.26 -10.50 -37.14
N ARG A 590 25.07 -9.80 -37.93
CA ARG A 590 26.51 -9.60 -37.67
C ARG A 590 26.77 -8.33 -36.86
N HIS A 591 27.73 -8.40 -35.96
CA HIS A 591 28.69 -7.31 -35.74
C HIS A 591 30.12 -7.88 -35.82
N ARG A 592 31.08 -7.06 -36.26
CA ARG A 592 32.52 -7.32 -36.17
C ARG A 592 32.92 -7.26 -34.67
N THR A 593 33.79 -8.11 -34.10
CA THR A 593 35.20 -8.42 -34.45
C THR A 593 36.08 -7.15 -34.42
N ASP A 594 37.30 -7.12 -33.87
CA ASP A 594 38.24 -8.15 -33.38
C ASP A 594 38.83 -7.64 -32.03
N TRP A 595 39.48 -8.41 -31.12
CA TRP A 595 40.65 -9.28 -31.33
C TRP A 595 40.85 -10.28 -30.14
N ASP A 596 41.57 -11.38 -30.39
CA ASP A 596 41.77 -12.52 -29.46
C ASP A 596 43.06 -12.46 -28.58
N GLY A 597 43.16 -13.35 -27.58
CA GLY A 597 44.39 -13.48 -26.76
C GLY A 597 44.40 -14.51 -25.61
N THR A 598 44.30 -15.81 -25.90
CA THR A 598 44.39 -16.92 -24.92
C THR A 598 44.96 -18.20 -25.56
N PRO A 599 45.38 -19.25 -24.81
CA PRO A 599 45.75 -19.36 -23.39
C PRO A 599 47.12 -20.04 -23.14
N GLY A 600 47.54 -20.25 -21.88
CA GLY A 600 48.69 -21.11 -21.55
C GLY A 600 48.85 -21.45 -20.05
N ALA A 601 49.13 -22.73 -19.77
CA ALA A 601 49.48 -23.32 -18.46
C ALA A 601 50.52 -24.45 -18.72
N PRO A 602 51.19 -25.10 -17.72
CA PRO A 602 50.92 -25.14 -16.28
C PRO A 602 52.19 -25.11 -15.36
N HIS A 603 52.05 -25.64 -14.13
CA HIS A 603 53.07 -26.09 -13.16
C HIS A 603 53.67 -25.14 -12.08
N ALA A 604 53.34 -25.50 -10.83
CA ALA A 604 54.21 -25.69 -9.65
C ALA A 604 55.43 -24.79 -9.39
N GLY A 605 55.45 -24.14 -8.21
CA GLY A 605 56.65 -23.52 -7.63
C GLY A 605 56.45 -23.02 -6.20
N GLY A 606 57.33 -23.42 -5.28
CA GLY A 606 57.34 -22.97 -3.88
C GLY A 606 57.97 -21.58 -3.67
N PRO A 607 57.94 -21.04 -2.43
CA PRO A 607 57.92 -19.59 -2.20
C PRO A 607 59.30 -18.94 -1.95
N ARG A 608 59.48 -17.70 -2.41
CA ARG A 608 60.47 -16.75 -1.86
C ARG A 608 59.93 -15.32 -1.75
N ARG A 609 60.30 -14.64 -0.66
CA ARG A 609 60.15 -13.19 -0.45
C ARG A 609 61.20 -12.44 -1.29
N VAL A 610 60.94 -11.18 -1.63
CA VAL A 610 61.80 -10.02 -1.28
C VAL A 610 61.13 -8.68 -1.63
N ARG A 611 61.52 -7.61 -0.92
CA ARG A 611 61.06 -6.21 -1.10
C ARG A 611 61.71 -5.56 -2.34
N ARG A 612 61.06 -4.57 -2.97
CA ARG A 612 61.54 -3.15 -2.99
C ARG A 612 60.63 -2.16 -3.73
N ARG A 613 60.57 -0.94 -3.14
CA ARG A 613 60.54 0.42 -3.73
C ARG A 613 59.77 0.64 -5.06
N GLY A 614 58.72 1.46 -4.98
CA GLY A 614 58.30 2.31 -6.12
C GLY A 614 59.21 3.55 -6.29
N VAL A 615 59.02 4.26 -7.41
CA VAL A 615 59.72 5.51 -7.78
C VAL A 615 58.71 6.50 -8.36
N HIS A 616 58.78 7.78 -7.98
CA HIS A 616 57.95 8.87 -8.50
C HIS A 616 58.81 10.06 -8.95
N ALA A 617 58.44 10.69 -10.07
CA ALA A 617 58.99 11.91 -10.66
C ALA A 617 58.03 12.42 -11.78
N ARG A 618 58.02 13.67 -12.29
CA ARG A 618 58.49 15.04 -11.91
C ARG A 618 57.95 16.03 -12.99
N LEU A 619 57.79 17.36 -12.83
CA LEU A 619 57.47 18.24 -11.68
C LEU A 619 57.23 19.69 -12.18
N GLY A 620 56.15 20.39 -11.80
CA GLY A 620 56.02 21.86 -11.97
C GLY A 620 54.65 22.38 -12.44
N ARG A 621 54.32 23.69 -12.34
CA ARG A 621 54.95 24.87 -11.70
C ARG A 621 53.82 25.82 -11.21
N VAL A 622 53.73 26.19 -9.93
CA VAL A 622 54.34 27.37 -9.24
C VAL A 622 53.84 28.76 -9.67
N ARG A 623 53.10 29.45 -8.78
CA ARG A 623 53.34 30.83 -8.27
C ARG A 623 52.52 31.11 -6.98
N HIS A 624 52.85 32.19 -6.27
CA HIS A 624 52.42 32.61 -4.89
C HIS A 624 52.04 34.13 -4.89
N PRO A 625 51.59 34.78 -3.79
CA PRO A 625 51.22 34.35 -2.40
C PRO A 625 49.71 34.68 -2.11
N ARG A 626 49.11 35.00 -0.94
CA ARG A 626 49.43 35.26 0.51
C ARG A 626 48.25 34.73 1.38
N ASP A 627 48.43 34.14 2.56
CA ASP A 627 48.66 34.64 3.95
C ASP A 627 47.44 35.26 4.68
N GLY A 628 47.05 34.69 5.84
CA GLY A 628 46.07 35.28 6.76
C GLY A 628 45.56 34.40 7.93
N LEU A 629 46.32 34.33 9.05
CA LEU A 629 45.90 33.86 10.41
C LEU A 629 45.47 32.37 10.57
N GLY A 630 45.55 31.72 11.75
CA GLY A 630 46.26 32.07 12.99
C GLY A 630 45.80 31.26 14.24
N GLY A 631 46.73 30.59 14.95
CA GLY A 631 46.54 30.08 16.33
C GLY A 631 46.16 28.58 16.51
N ALA A 632 46.79 27.87 17.46
CA ALA A 632 46.50 26.45 17.73
C ALA A 632 46.89 25.90 19.13
N ALA A 633 45.91 25.24 19.78
CA ALA A 633 46.01 23.98 20.54
C ALA A 633 46.75 23.85 21.92
N ARG A 634 46.45 22.71 22.59
CA ARG A 634 46.99 22.11 23.85
C ARG A 634 46.22 22.49 25.14
N ARG A 635 46.15 21.65 26.20
CA ARG A 635 46.88 20.39 26.55
C ARG A 635 45.94 19.33 27.22
N LYS A 636 46.46 18.27 27.87
CA LYS A 636 45.69 17.04 28.26
C LYS A 636 46.13 16.43 29.62
N ARG A 637 45.18 15.85 30.38
CA ARG A 637 45.28 14.89 31.53
C ARG A 637 45.88 15.33 32.88
N LEU A 638 45.20 14.99 34.00
CA LEU A 638 45.64 14.01 35.03
C LEU A 638 44.42 13.47 35.85
N ALA A 639 44.59 12.75 36.98
CA ALA A 639 43.53 11.90 37.56
C ALA A 639 43.60 11.52 39.07
N ARG A 640 42.45 11.04 39.61
CA ARG A 640 42.19 10.18 40.82
C ARG A 640 42.53 10.65 42.26
N ARG A 641 41.47 10.76 43.11
CA ARG A 641 41.17 9.99 44.36
C ARG A 641 39.78 10.45 44.90
N LEU A 642 38.88 9.56 45.34
CA LEU A 642 38.57 9.11 46.74
C LEU A 642 38.29 10.29 47.71
N ASP A 643 37.27 10.26 48.59
CA ASP A 643 36.70 9.11 49.33
C ASP A 643 35.23 9.30 49.84
N ARG A 644 34.57 8.22 50.32
CA ARG A 644 33.38 8.08 51.23
C ARG A 644 32.17 9.06 51.23
N ALA A 645 30.94 8.51 51.11
CA ALA A 645 29.94 8.37 52.21
C ALA A 645 28.54 7.84 51.74
N ALA A 646 27.80 7.17 52.65
CA ALA A 646 26.42 6.64 52.57
C ALA A 646 25.95 6.28 54.03
N PRO A 647 24.77 5.69 54.34
CA PRO A 647 23.51 5.42 53.60
C PRO A 647 22.33 6.20 54.27
N ASP A 648 21.03 5.84 54.37
CA ASP A 648 20.08 4.81 53.83
C ASP A 648 18.66 5.49 53.78
N GLU A 649 17.58 4.71 53.99
CA GLU A 649 16.22 5.09 54.48
C GLU A 649 15.24 5.87 53.57
N ARG A 650 13.91 5.62 53.63
CA ARG A 650 13.10 4.37 53.52
C ARG A 650 11.60 4.70 53.68
N ALA A 651 10.77 4.23 52.74
CA ALA A 651 9.31 3.96 52.89
C ALA A 651 8.36 5.14 53.30
N GLY A 652 7.04 5.06 53.06
CA GLY A 652 6.28 4.12 52.24
C GLY A 652 4.76 4.12 52.54
N HIS A 653 4.02 3.23 51.85
CA HIS A 653 2.59 2.89 52.04
C HIS A 653 1.51 3.88 51.55
N ALA A 654 0.26 3.37 51.45
CA ALA A 654 -0.84 3.94 50.68
C ALA A 654 -2.24 3.83 51.39
N PRO A 655 -3.35 3.32 50.81
CA PRO A 655 -4.41 4.17 50.24
C PRO A 655 -5.85 3.98 50.82
N ARG A 656 -6.75 4.93 50.53
CA ARG A 656 -8.24 4.85 50.42
C ARG A 656 -8.72 6.06 49.58
N ARG A 657 -9.78 6.11 48.74
CA ARG A 657 -11.05 5.39 48.44
C ARG A 657 -12.30 6.18 48.91
N GLU A 658 -13.31 6.25 48.03
CA GLU A 658 -14.63 6.92 48.17
C GLU A 658 -14.61 8.47 48.02
N GLY A 659 -15.62 9.15 47.41
CA GLY A 659 -16.73 8.64 46.59
C GLY A 659 -17.77 9.71 46.12
N ARG A 660 -18.51 9.37 45.03
CA ARG A 660 -19.82 9.91 44.54
C ARG A 660 -20.02 11.36 44.03
N SER A 661 -21.06 11.44 43.18
CA SER A 661 -21.99 12.55 42.84
C SER A 661 -21.54 13.80 42.04
N ASP A 662 -22.11 13.89 40.82
CA ASP A 662 -22.86 15.00 40.22
C ASP A 662 -22.40 16.47 40.34
N GLY A 663 -22.34 17.14 39.18
CA GLY A 663 -22.18 18.60 39.10
C GLY A 663 -21.97 19.15 37.68
N ARG A 664 -23.06 19.35 36.91
CA ARG A 664 -23.00 20.20 35.70
C ARG A 664 -23.04 21.67 36.12
N LEU A 665 -22.05 22.48 35.73
CA LEU A 665 -22.26 23.90 35.42
C LEU A 665 -21.11 24.51 34.60
N ARG A 666 -21.45 25.55 33.82
CA ARG A 666 -20.52 26.40 33.06
C ARG A 666 -20.05 27.56 33.94
N VAL A 667 -18.79 27.98 33.79
CA VAL A 667 -18.26 29.38 33.68
C VAL A 667 -16.78 29.16 33.30
N GLN A 668 -16.31 29.44 32.08
CA GLN A 668 -16.05 30.73 31.41
C GLN A 668 -14.79 31.46 31.95
N ARG A 669 -13.85 31.70 31.01
CA ARG A 669 -12.64 32.55 31.04
C ARG A 669 -12.27 33.28 32.35
N ALA A 670 -11.07 32.96 32.84
CA ALA A 670 -10.04 33.97 33.15
C ALA A 670 -8.65 33.34 32.94
N GLY A 671 -7.67 34.14 32.56
CA GLY A 671 -6.26 33.74 32.54
C GLY A 671 -5.39 34.97 32.83
N LEU A 672 -4.25 34.77 33.50
CA LEU A 672 -3.14 35.73 33.60
C LEU A 672 -2.02 35.18 34.51
N ARG A 673 -1.05 34.48 33.93
CA ARG A 673 0.38 34.86 33.87
C ARG A 673 1.21 33.80 33.15
#